data_AF-D7FSG1-F1
#
_entry.id   AF-D7FSG1-F1
#
_cell.length_a   1.000
_cell.length_b   1.000
_cell.length_c   1.000
_cell.angle_alpha   90.00
_cell.angle_beta   90.00
_cell.angle_gamma   90.00
#
_symmetry.space_group_name_H-M   'P 1'
#
loop_
_entity.id
_entity.type
_entity.pdbx_description
1 polymer ?
#
loop_
_entity_poly.entity_id
_entity_poly.type
_entity_poly.pdbx_seq_one_letter_code
_entity_poly.pdbx_strand_id
1 'polypeptide(L)'
;MMHSSDSFSCSDGVNGGGGVPPFLRAYATRRGYSPIGRRRRHDERPVGVVGVRGMVRGMFSWKRAVGAAAVFVVFIAAVSTSNSWRMAGGSPGAGQHLQDSGSNSYRGIFEAFEQRYSGSPAGGGGGRGEEGPGRLELRATNEYGEYDRGALALYGLEMVVEPHRATRITVSSSRPRRLPPSENSEVSEVSEISEISEKSPSPPSSSSSSSRRYYWLLVRADRSGAPLDGVTPLVDTKAAGPLATVTLTDAGEKYALLVQQVEAGGALIAEARVTITCKYVRRELRSLTGEDRTGFFAAMREFYTVSLEEGRGKYGEGFSNAKHVAAYHNSPDYCFHNGMHFLNAHAAFDLWVEKNLQKIDPKVSLPQWDYMLDSALLGTGWPSSEIFSPDMFGSALGSPENQFQISDGWFSNITSLYDPRGGILTPAESFITTSHNSYGFVDGIYNFQALPGVIRTNSYCGLEGMAEFTKCEVFVDCFESSGTFYAWASCMELQVHASIHGMIGGGFDCNIDMVEFHKENPQYHHGLLTFVLEYLLANKWPSNSLMGDLNECAEQCDVDQGEPCGCTCLVDPFEWTDDEVYDFMEHVLVRLRGRAKGVSYVGEDVTARHPLGFMQEGERLDEESTMLLLRQMMAIGCQPGKVGAMSTGAAPLDPIFWTLHSGFEKAQHILQLSPGYRDAYGFDWVDADCGDGVSGGKLDDVYPWTERTLGLGEGSELLTNAELTDILHPSNPKLPYLYEAFEKWGTCTDWDPCPECSDTAALTRRRQ
;
A
#
# COMPACT_ATOMS: atom_id res chain seq x y z
N MET A 1 -24.09 -13.88 -11.04
CA MET A 1 -23.83 -12.48 -11.47
C MET A 1 -23.13 -11.75 -10.33
N MET A 2 -21.80 -11.71 -10.42
CA MET A 2 -20.92 -10.85 -9.63
C MET A 2 -19.84 -10.41 -10.62
N HIS A 3 -19.64 -9.11 -10.78
CA HIS A 3 -18.61 -8.58 -11.69
C HIS A 3 -17.38 -8.20 -10.87
N SER A 4 -16.28 -8.92 -11.10
CA SER A 4 -14.93 -8.42 -10.81
C SER A 4 -14.17 -8.34 -12.13
N SER A 5 -13.42 -7.26 -12.35
CA SER A 5 -12.52 -6.99 -13.51
C SER A 5 -13.10 -6.67 -14.90
N ASP A 6 -14.42 -6.74 -15.15
CA ASP A 6 -14.97 -6.71 -16.52
C ASP A 6 -15.58 -5.37 -17.01
N SER A 7 -15.11 -4.24 -16.48
CA SER A 7 -15.65 -2.89 -16.76
C SER A 7 -14.65 -1.92 -17.39
N PHE A 8 -14.19 -2.20 -18.62
CA PHE A 8 -13.55 -1.16 -19.45
C PHE A 8 -13.86 -1.28 -20.94
N SER A 9 -14.46 -0.23 -21.49
CA SER A 9 -14.15 0.23 -22.84
C SER A 9 -13.83 1.73 -22.77
N CYS A 10 -12.57 2.08 -22.98
CA CYS A 10 -12.14 3.47 -23.13
C CYS A 10 -11.80 3.70 -24.60
N SER A 11 -12.42 4.71 -25.21
CA SER A 11 -12.10 5.16 -26.56
C SER A 11 -10.82 6.00 -26.56
N ASP A 12 -9.90 5.71 -27.49
CA ASP A 12 -8.59 6.37 -27.59
C ASP A 12 -8.67 7.91 -27.69
N GLY A 13 -8.09 8.58 -26.70
CA GLY A 13 -7.93 10.05 -26.65
C GLY A 13 -6.76 10.58 -27.49
N VAL A 14 -6.45 9.97 -28.65
CA VAL A 14 -5.26 10.33 -29.44
C VAL A 14 -5.47 11.66 -30.18
N ASN A 15 -4.85 12.72 -29.66
CA ASN A 15 -4.71 14.01 -30.34
C ASN A 15 -3.69 13.91 -31.50
N GLY A 16 -4.07 13.22 -32.57
CA GLY A 16 -3.29 13.07 -33.80
C GLY A 16 -4.08 13.48 -35.05
N GLY A 17 -3.64 14.54 -35.75
CA GLY A 17 -4.33 15.08 -36.92
C GLY A 17 -4.23 14.19 -38.16
N GLY A 18 -5.09 13.17 -38.26
CA GLY A 18 -5.22 12.26 -39.41
C GLY A 18 -6.69 12.04 -39.83
N GLY A 19 -6.92 11.64 -41.08
CA GLY A 19 -8.26 11.51 -41.64
C GLY A 19 -9.00 10.23 -41.20
N VAL A 20 -10.24 10.38 -40.73
CA VAL A 20 -11.09 9.28 -40.23
C VAL A 20 -11.59 8.35 -41.37
N PRO A 21 -11.33 7.02 -41.31
CA PRO A 21 -11.93 6.03 -42.21
C PRO A 21 -13.44 5.78 -41.90
N PRO A 22 -14.31 5.58 -42.90
CA PRO A 22 -15.76 5.64 -42.69
C PRO A 22 -16.44 4.28 -42.44
N PHE A 23 -16.36 3.70 -41.23
CA PHE A 23 -17.11 2.46 -40.93
C PHE A 23 -17.63 2.24 -39.49
N LEU A 24 -18.38 3.19 -38.92
CA LEU A 24 -19.18 2.96 -37.68
C LEU A 24 -20.63 3.46 -37.79
N ARG A 25 -21.45 2.84 -38.67
CA ARG A 25 -22.91 3.05 -38.75
C ARG A 25 -23.69 1.82 -39.29
N ALA A 26 -23.61 0.66 -38.64
CA ALA A 26 -24.38 -0.52 -39.11
C ALA A 26 -24.82 -1.61 -38.09
N TYR A 27 -24.83 -1.40 -36.76
CA TYR A 27 -25.31 -2.43 -35.81
C TYR A 27 -26.29 -1.92 -34.75
N ALA A 28 -27.53 -1.60 -35.17
CA ALA A 28 -28.63 -1.27 -34.26
C ALA A 28 -30.02 -1.54 -34.88
N THR A 29 -30.34 -2.79 -35.24
CA THR A 29 -31.73 -3.33 -35.34
C THR A 29 -31.75 -4.79 -35.82
N ARG A 30 -31.94 -5.78 -34.91
CA ARG A 30 -32.70 -7.04 -35.12
C ARG A 30 -32.50 -8.04 -33.97
N ARG A 31 -33.54 -8.22 -33.15
CA ARG A 31 -34.20 -9.52 -32.86
C ARG A 31 -35.28 -9.28 -31.81
N GLY A 32 -36.55 -9.37 -32.24
CA GLY A 32 -37.66 -9.55 -31.31
C GLY A 32 -37.98 -11.04 -31.21
N TYR A 33 -38.16 -11.56 -30.00
CA TYR A 33 -38.61 -12.93 -29.76
C TYR A 33 -39.72 -12.95 -28.72
N SER A 34 -40.85 -13.57 -29.05
CA SER A 34 -41.96 -13.80 -28.12
C SER A 34 -41.83 -15.19 -27.49
N PRO A 35 -42.06 -15.34 -26.17
CA PRO A 35 -41.95 -16.64 -25.50
C PRO A 35 -43.09 -17.59 -25.92
N ILE A 36 -42.74 -18.83 -26.30
CA ILE A 36 -43.69 -19.90 -26.57
C ILE A 36 -44.02 -20.63 -25.26
N GLY A 37 -45.32 -20.71 -24.91
CA GLY A 37 -45.76 -21.26 -23.64
C GLY A 37 -45.67 -22.80 -23.53
N ARG A 38 -45.28 -23.31 -22.36
CA ARG A 38 -45.33 -24.75 -22.01
C ARG A 38 -46.72 -25.16 -21.48
N ARG A 39 -47.14 -26.39 -21.81
CA ARG A 39 -48.42 -26.99 -21.38
C ARG A 39 -48.29 -27.73 -20.05
N ARG A 40 -49.39 -27.82 -19.29
CA ARG A 40 -49.60 -28.86 -18.25
C ARG A 40 -49.96 -30.21 -18.89
N ARG A 41 -49.54 -31.34 -18.29
CA ARG A 41 -50.45 -32.36 -17.70
C ARG A 41 -49.73 -33.58 -17.09
N HIS A 42 -50.30 -34.03 -15.96
CA HIS A 42 -50.34 -35.38 -15.34
C HIS A 42 -49.07 -36.20 -15.04
N ASP A 43 -48.91 -36.46 -13.74
CA ASP A 43 -48.92 -37.78 -13.09
C ASP A 43 -48.21 -38.97 -13.75
N GLU A 44 -47.27 -39.57 -13.02
CA GLU A 44 -47.51 -40.91 -12.46
C GLU A 44 -46.74 -41.16 -11.14
N ARG A 45 -47.18 -42.18 -10.39
CA ARG A 45 -46.62 -42.72 -9.14
C ARG A 45 -46.34 -44.22 -9.40
N PRO A 46 -45.38 -44.92 -8.76
CA PRO A 46 -45.47 -45.18 -7.30
C PRO A 46 -44.18 -45.56 -6.52
N VAL A 47 -44.36 -45.75 -5.20
CA VAL A 47 -43.74 -46.75 -4.27
C VAL A 47 -42.26 -47.16 -4.46
N GLY A 48 -41.41 -47.14 -3.42
CA GLY A 48 -41.63 -46.80 -2.01
C GLY A 48 -40.52 -47.35 -1.10
N VAL A 49 -40.33 -46.76 0.09
CA VAL A 49 -39.19 -47.05 0.98
C VAL A 49 -39.58 -47.95 2.16
N VAL A 50 -38.87 -49.06 2.33
CA VAL A 50 -38.89 -49.89 3.54
C VAL A 50 -37.89 -49.30 4.55
N GLY A 51 -38.35 -48.94 5.75
CA GLY A 51 -37.52 -48.27 6.75
C GLY A 51 -36.78 -49.20 7.71
N VAL A 52 -35.79 -48.65 8.41
CA VAL A 52 -35.11 -49.28 9.56
C VAL A 52 -35.33 -48.42 10.81
N ARG A 53 -35.61 -49.05 11.95
CA ARG A 53 -35.69 -48.38 13.26
C ARG A 53 -34.31 -48.36 13.92
N GLY A 54 -33.77 -47.17 14.18
CA GLY A 54 -32.73 -46.94 15.19
C GLY A 54 -33.33 -46.13 16.34
N MET A 55 -33.09 -46.53 17.60
CA MET A 55 -33.79 -45.95 18.77
C MET A 55 -32.87 -45.81 19.98
N VAL A 56 -32.48 -44.57 20.29
CA VAL A 56 -31.94 -44.19 21.61
C VAL A 56 -32.68 -42.94 22.09
N ARG A 57 -33.11 -42.94 23.36
CA ARG A 57 -33.77 -41.81 24.02
C ARG A 57 -32.84 -41.22 25.08
N GLY A 58 -32.47 -39.94 24.92
CA GLY A 58 -31.88 -39.11 25.98
C GLY A 58 -32.85 -37.98 26.33
N MET A 59 -33.39 -38.00 27.55
CA MET A 59 -34.38 -37.02 28.02
C MET A 59 -33.75 -35.64 28.26
N PHE A 60 -34.46 -34.57 27.93
CA PHE A 60 -34.85 -33.57 28.95
C PHE A 60 -36.12 -32.80 28.53
N SER A 61 -36.84 -32.28 29.52
CA SER A 61 -38.08 -31.49 29.41
C SER A 61 -37.78 -29.99 29.61
N TRP A 62 -38.68 -29.01 29.37
CA TRP A 62 -40.14 -29.01 29.19
C TRP A 62 -40.58 -27.73 28.44
N LYS A 63 -41.81 -27.67 27.90
CA LYS A 63 -42.46 -26.42 27.46
C LYS A 63 -43.65 -26.08 28.36
N ARG A 64 -43.83 -24.79 28.71
CA ARG A 64 -45.08 -24.11 29.12
C ARG A 64 -44.80 -22.59 29.30
N ALA A 65 -45.72 -21.64 29.13
CA ALA A 65 -46.97 -21.58 28.33
C ALA A 65 -47.62 -20.18 28.47
N VAL A 66 -48.31 -19.67 27.42
CA VAL A 66 -49.47 -18.75 27.42
C VAL A 66 -49.32 -17.35 28.08
N GLY A 67 -49.82 -16.23 27.52
CA GLY A 67 -50.47 -15.97 26.22
C GLY A 67 -51.54 -14.84 26.27
N ALA A 68 -51.96 -14.36 25.08
CA ALA A 68 -53.12 -13.47 24.79
C ALA A 68 -53.09 -11.99 25.29
N ALA A 69 -53.80 -11.01 24.69
CA ALA A 69 -54.30 -10.81 23.31
C ALA A 69 -54.95 -9.40 23.11
N ALA A 70 -54.83 -8.81 21.90
CA ALA A 70 -55.68 -7.71 21.34
C ALA A 70 -55.67 -6.34 22.11
N VAL A 71 -56.14 -5.16 21.66
CA VAL A 71 -56.67 -4.54 20.40
C VAL A 71 -56.64 -2.98 20.64
N PHE A 72 -56.64 -1.98 19.72
CA PHE A 72 -56.95 -1.80 18.27
C PHE A 72 -56.39 -0.44 17.75
N VAL A 73 -56.50 -0.18 16.43
CA VAL A 73 -56.63 1.17 15.75
C VAL A 73 -55.44 2.17 15.78
N VAL A 74 -55.25 3.13 14.83
CA VAL A 74 -55.15 3.11 13.33
C VAL A 74 -54.93 4.55 12.76
N PHE A 75 -53.96 4.70 11.82
CA PHE A 75 -53.80 5.71 10.74
C PHE A 75 -53.29 7.18 10.92
N ILE A 76 -52.16 7.45 10.24
CA ILE A 76 -51.82 8.52 9.26
C ILE A 76 -52.04 10.03 9.59
N ALA A 77 -50.92 10.78 9.68
CA ALA A 77 -50.53 11.96 8.88
C ALA A 77 -49.16 12.50 9.40
N ALA A 78 -48.16 13.07 8.69
CA ALA A 78 -47.84 13.46 7.30
C ALA A 78 -47.46 14.95 7.18
N VAL A 79 -46.23 15.21 6.69
CA VAL A 79 -45.73 16.47 6.05
C VAL A 79 -45.42 17.71 6.94
N SER A 80 -44.14 18.14 6.88
CA SER A 80 -43.55 19.51 6.95
C SER A 80 -44.05 20.55 8.00
N THR A 81 -43.20 21.42 8.57
CA THR A 81 -42.28 22.35 7.88
C THR A 81 -41.08 22.81 8.71
N SER A 82 -40.11 23.43 8.02
CA SER A 82 -39.07 24.27 8.62
C SER A 82 -39.62 25.56 9.22
N ASN A 83 -38.97 26.09 10.28
CA ASN A 83 -38.13 27.28 10.10
C ASN A 83 -37.37 27.71 11.37
N SER A 84 -36.18 28.23 11.14
CA SER A 84 -35.37 28.99 12.09
C SER A 84 -36.11 30.20 12.66
N TRP A 85 -35.93 30.48 13.95
CA TRP A 85 -35.99 31.85 14.49
C TRP A 85 -34.74 32.18 15.31
N ARG A 86 -34.52 33.49 15.52
CA ARG A 86 -33.21 34.09 15.80
C ARG A 86 -33.34 35.11 16.94
N MET A 87 -32.19 35.62 17.41
CA MET A 87 -32.02 36.83 18.26
C MET A 87 -32.21 36.68 19.79
N ALA A 88 -31.07 36.59 20.47
CA ALA A 88 -30.52 37.63 21.36
C ALA A 88 -31.25 38.06 22.66
N GLY A 89 -30.43 38.28 23.71
CA GLY A 89 -30.67 39.29 24.74
C GLY A 89 -30.27 38.89 26.16
N GLY A 90 -29.44 39.71 26.83
CA GLY A 90 -29.39 39.74 28.30
C GLY A 90 -28.14 39.18 29.00
N SER A 91 -27.05 39.93 29.00
CA SER A 91 -26.27 40.13 30.24
C SER A 91 -26.96 41.26 31.04
N PRO A 92 -26.89 41.35 32.39
CA PRO A 92 -25.62 41.38 33.13
C PRO A 92 -25.60 40.64 34.50
N GLY A 93 -24.40 40.47 35.07
CA GLY A 93 -24.22 40.08 36.47
C GLY A 93 -22.74 39.88 36.85
N ALA A 94 -22.15 40.80 37.61
CA ALA A 94 -20.76 40.68 38.07
C ALA A 94 -20.66 39.97 39.43
N GLY A 95 -19.65 39.11 39.62
CA GLY A 95 -19.56 38.25 40.82
C GLY A 95 -18.17 37.71 41.13
N GLN A 96 -17.30 38.59 41.64
CA GLN A 96 -16.13 38.32 42.52
C GLN A 96 -14.98 37.39 42.07
N HIS A 97 -13.78 37.94 42.27
CA HIS A 97 -12.48 37.28 42.42
C HIS A 97 -12.50 35.88 43.06
N LEU A 98 -11.67 35.01 42.47
CA LEU A 98 -10.64 34.32 43.25
C LEU A 98 -9.26 34.64 42.62
N GLN A 99 -8.21 34.55 43.43
CA GLN A 99 -6.83 34.72 42.96
C GLN A 99 -6.31 33.36 42.50
N ASP A 100 -5.59 33.32 41.37
CA ASP A 100 -4.70 32.21 41.08
C ASP A 100 -3.33 32.73 40.63
N SER A 101 -2.27 31.99 40.97
CA SER A 101 -0.91 32.54 41.01
C SER A 101 0.08 31.76 40.15
N GLY A 102 0.61 32.43 39.12
CA GLY A 102 1.93 32.08 38.57
C GLY A 102 1.98 30.97 37.51
N SER A 103 1.13 31.02 36.47
CA SER A 103 1.45 30.37 35.19
C SER A 103 2.30 31.33 34.32
N ASN A 104 3.62 31.12 34.29
CA ASN A 104 4.46 31.74 33.27
C ASN A 104 4.18 31.04 31.92
N SER A 105 3.72 31.79 30.91
CA SER A 105 3.56 31.28 29.55
C SER A 105 4.92 30.90 28.96
N TYR A 106 5.00 29.79 28.23
CA TYR A 106 6.26 29.36 27.59
C TYR A 106 6.54 30.19 26.33
N ARG A 107 5.50 30.69 25.68
CA ARG A 107 5.59 31.83 24.76
C ARG A 107 6.27 33.03 25.42
N GLY A 108 5.89 33.34 26.66
CA GLY A 108 6.54 34.35 27.49
C GLY A 108 8.01 34.01 27.83
N ILE A 109 8.43 32.74 27.79
CA ILE A 109 9.84 32.35 27.88
C ILE A 109 10.56 32.66 26.56
N PHE A 110 10.04 32.27 25.40
CA PHE A 110 10.64 32.61 24.11
C PHE A 110 10.71 34.14 23.90
N GLU A 111 9.60 34.86 24.12
CA GLU A 111 9.51 36.32 24.01
C GLU A 111 10.37 37.05 25.07
N ALA A 112 10.49 36.53 26.31
CA ALA A 112 11.38 37.13 27.31
C ALA A 112 12.86 36.75 27.12
N PHE A 113 13.20 35.61 26.50
CA PHE A 113 14.57 35.36 26.05
C PHE A 113 14.95 36.36 24.96
N GLU A 114 14.06 36.63 24.00
CA GLU A 114 14.27 37.69 23.01
C GLU A 114 14.41 39.06 23.68
N GLN A 115 13.48 39.49 24.54
CA GLN A 115 13.58 40.79 25.23
C GLN A 115 14.81 40.93 26.16
N ARG A 116 15.32 39.83 26.72
CA ARG A 116 16.49 39.84 27.62
C ARG A 116 17.83 39.87 26.89
N TYR A 117 17.86 39.59 25.58
CA TYR A 117 19.08 39.66 24.76
C TYR A 117 19.01 40.67 23.59
N SER A 118 17.83 41.14 23.17
CA SER A 118 17.62 42.23 22.20
C SER A 118 17.80 43.64 22.81
N GLY A 119 18.72 43.78 23.76
CA GLY A 119 18.97 45.04 24.46
C GLY A 119 19.63 46.10 23.56
N SER A 120 18.82 46.81 22.76
CA SER A 120 19.27 47.81 21.80
C SER A 120 20.25 48.83 22.40
N PRO A 121 21.49 48.98 21.86
CA PRO A 121 22.45 49.96 22.32
C PRO A 121 22.02 51.38 21.90
N ALA A 122 21.31 52.07 22.79
CA ALA A 122 20.90 53.47 22.61
C ALA A 122 22.09 54.43 22.77
N GLY A 123 23.02 54.42 21.83
CA GLY A 123 24.21 55.28 21.81
C GLY A 123 24.95 55.19 20.47
N GLY A 124 24.71 56.14 19.57
CA GLY A 124 25.32 56.12 18.24
C GLY A 124 26.82 56.48 18.25
N GLY A 125 27.67 55.63 17.67
CA GLY A 125 29.09 55.92 17.49
C GLY A 125 29.85 54.88 16.66
N GLY A 126 30.34 55.28 15.49
CA GLY A 126 31.47 54.65 14.77
C GLY A 126 31.38 53.14 14.51
N GLY A 127 30.69 52.73 13.45
CA GLY A 127 30.47 51.32 13.12
C GLY A 127 31.75 50.48 12.98
N ARG A 128 31.91 49.50 13.88
CA ARG A 128 32.39 48.17 13.49
C ARG A 128 31.16 47.32 13.17
N GLY A 129 31.24 46.47 12.15
CA GLY A 129 30.18 45.50 11.90
C GLY A 129 30.11 44.52 13.06
N GLU A 130 28.99 44.49 13.78
CA GLU A 130 28.72 43.43 14.74
C GLU A 130 28.43 42.14 13.95
N GLU A 131 29.37 41.20 13.97
CA GLU A 131 29.12 39.84 13.50
C GLU A 131 28.01 39.24 14.37
N GLY A 132 26.84 39.00 13.77
CA GLY A 132 25.70 38.40 14.48
C GLY A 132 26.04 37.01 15.04
N PRO A 133 25.23 36.50 15.99
CA PRO A 133 25.48 35.19 16.60
C PRO A 133 25.63 34.10 15.52
N GLY A 134 26.61 33.23 15.72
CA GLY A 134 26.96 32.21 14.73
C GLY A 134 25.79 31.25 14.46
N ARG A 135 25.72 30.70 13.24
CA ARG A 135 24.71 29.69 12.91
C ARG A 135 25.18 28.31 13.38
N LEU A 136 24.41 27.68 14.26
CA LEU A 136 24.57 26.26 14.58
C LEU A 136 24.00 25.40 13.45
N GLU A 137 24.70 24.33 13.11
CA GLU A 137 24.20 23.25 12.24
C GLU A 137 23.76 22.11 13.16
N LEU A 138 22.50 21.68 13.05
CA LEU A 138 21.95 20.56 13.81
C LEU A 138 21.84 19.32 12.92
N ARG A 139 22.15 18.14 13.46
CA ARG A 139 21.98 16.85 12.78
C ARG A 139 21.33 15.85 13.72
N ALA A 140 20.23 15.25 13.29
CA ALA A 140 19.58 14.14 13.97
C ALA A 140 20.10 12.81 13.42
N THR A 141 20.47 11.90 14.31
CA THR A 141 20.87 10.53 13.96
C THR A 141 20.30 9.49 14.90
N ASN A 142 19.94 8.33 14.39
CA ASN A 142 19.59 7.14 15.18
C ASN A 142 20.47 5.96 14.72
N GLU A 143 20.05 4.73 15.01
CA GLU A 143 20.67 3.48 14.58
C GLU A 143 20.83 3.34 13.05
N TYR A 144 20.04 4.05 12.23
CA TYR A 144 20.16 4.09 10.77
C TYR A 144 21.12 5.16 10.24
N GLY A 145 21.66 6.05 11.09
CA GLY A 145 22.54 7.14 10.70
C GLY A 145 21.83 8.50 10.59
N GLU A 146 22.25 9.36 9.65
CA GLU A 146 21.49 10.58 9.30
C GLU A 146 20.33 10.21 8.38
N TYR A 147 19.13 10.74 8.65
CA TYR A 147 17.98 10.62 7.75
C TYR A 147 18.31 11.15 6.35
N ASP A 148 17.75 10.53 5.32
CA ASP A 148 17.98 10.94 3.94
C ASP A 148 17.56 12.41 3.69
N ARG A 149 18.47 13.15 3.08
CA ARG A 149 18.32 14.58 2.78
C ARG A 149 17.43 14.82 1.56
N GLY A 150 17.35 13.86 0.62
CA GLY A 150 16.41 13.90 -0.49
C GLY A 150 14.97 13.87 0.02
N ALA A 151 14.63 12.84 0.80
CA ALA A 151 13.35 12.70 1.48
C ALA A 151 13.00 13.90 2.37
N LEU A 152 13.92 14.38 3.23
CA LEU A 152 13.67 15.55 4.07
C LEU A 152 13.37 16.81 3.26
N ALA A 153 14.06 17.03 2.13
CA ALA A 153 13.79 18.13 1.22
C ALA A 153 12.43 17.97 0.52
N LEU A 154 12.12 16.77 0.04
CA LEU A 154 10.91 16.43 -0.70
C LEU A 154 9.64 16.59 0.16
N TYR A 155 9.66 16.13 1.42
CA TYR A 155 8.59 16.39 2.40
C TYR A 155 8.60 17.83 2.98
N GLY A 156 9.57 18.67 2.60
CA GLY A 156 9.69 20.05 3.10
C GLY A 156 10.07 20.17 4.59
N LEU A 157 10.58 19.09 5.20
CA LEU A 157 10.87 19.02 6.64
C LEU A 157 12.21 19.68 6.98
N GLU A 158 12.47 19.86 8.28
CA GLU A 158 13.76 20.37 8.78
C GLU A 158 14.52 19.29 9.56
N MET A 159 13.79 18.52 10.36
CA MET A 159 14.30 17.42 11.16
C MET A 159 13.19 16.40 11.41
N VAL A 160 13.54 15.12 11.36
CA VAL A 160 12.68 14.00 11.75
C VAL A 160 13.24 13.35 13.01
N VAL A 161 12.34 12.84 13.84
CA VAL A 161 12.64 11.91 14.94
C VAL A 161 11.64 10.78 14.84
N GLU A 162 12.12 9.55 14.81
CA GLU A 162 11.23 8.38 14.88
C GLU A 162 10.69 8.17 16.31
N PRO A 163 9.38 7.86 16.45
CA PRO A 163 8.77 7.56 17.74
C PRO A 163 9.37 6.29 18.33
N HIS A 164 9.42 6.21 19.66
CA HIS A 164 9.96 5.11 20.46
C HIS A 164 11.46 4.77 20.24
N ARG A 165 12.16 5.52 19.36
CA ARG A 165 13.62 5.40 19.10
C ARG A 165 14.43 6.46 19.84
N ALA A 166 15.73 6.22 20.02
CA ALA A 166 16.65 7.10 20.74
C ALA A 166 17.45 7.99 19.77
N THR A 167 16.83 9.03 19.24
CA THR A 167 17.48 9.93 18.28
C THR A 167 18.46 10.87 18.99
N ARG A 168 19.72 10.87 18.55
CA ARG A 168 20.78 11.80 18.94
C ARG A 168 20.71 13.06 18.10
N ILE A 169 20.61 14.22 18.73
CA ILE A 169 20.71 15.51 18.06
C ILE A 169 22.07 16.11 18.39
N THR A 170 22.90 16.30 17.37
CA THR A 170 24.26 16.87 17.50
C THR A 170 24.31 18.29 16.97
N VAL A 171 25.23 19.09 17.54
CA VAL A 171 25.51 20.47 17.13
C VAL A 171 26.92 20.56 16.57
N SER A 172 27.04 21.08 15.35
CA SER A 172 28.30 21.63 14.84
C SER A 172 28.21 23.17 14.84
N SER A 173 29.27 23.86 15.25
CA SER A 173 29.40 25.29 14.97
C SER A 173 30.19 25.45 13.68
N SER A 174 29.51 25.79 12.58
CA SER A 174 30.19 26.24 11.38
C SER A 174 31.03 27.48 11.74
N ARG A 175 32.37 27.35 11.76
CA ARG A 175 33.21 28.55 11.78
C ARG A 175 32.98 29.23 10.43
N PRO A 176 32.70 30.56 10.38
CA PRO A 176 32.70 31.26 9.11
C PRO A 176 34.06 31.00 8.45
N ARG A 177 34.02 30.34 7.28
CA ARG A 177 35.22 29.91 6.56
C ARG A 177 35.91 31.18 6.09
N ARG A 178 36.81 31.74 6.92
CA ARG A 178 37.63 32.90 6.54
C ARG A 178 38.27 32.56 5.21
N LEU A 179 37.80 33.23 4.17
CA LEU A 179 38.43 33.19 2.87
C LEU A 179 39.90 33.54 3.11
N PRO A 180 40.86 32.75 2.61
CA PRO A 180 42.25 33.16 2.69
C PRO A 180 42.36 34.56 2.05
N PRO A 181 43.18 35.47 2.61
CA PRO A 181 43.41 36.75 1.95
C PRO A 181 43.86 36.47 0.52
N SER A 182 43.31 37.22 -0.45
CA SER A 182 43.48 36.94 -1.87
C SER A 182 44.91 37.18 -2.32
N GLU A 183 45.76 36.17 -2.19
CA GLU A 183 47.11 36.16 -2.74
C GLU A 183 47.00 36.03 -4.26
N ASN A 184 47.12 37.17 -4.94
CA ASN A 184 47.41 37.21 -6.36
C ASN A 184 48.86 36.75 -6.56
N SER A 185 49.08 35.44 -6.71
CA SER A 185 50.36 34.86 -7.12
C SER A 185 50.14 33.86 -8.26
N GLU A 186 50.83 34.11 -9.37
CA GLU A 186 50.97 33.13 -10.45
C GLU A 186 51.79 31.94 -9.94
N VAL A 187 51.41 30.72 -10.31
CA VAL A 187 52.21 29.52 -10.05
C VAL A 187 52.41 28.76 -11.37
N SER A 188 53.62 28.86 -11.91
CA SER A 188 54.15 27.97 -12.93
C SER A 188 54.56 26.62 -12.33
N GLU A 189 54.38 25.53 -13.08
CA GLU A 189 54.87 24.20 -12.69
C GLU A 189 56.40 24.16 -12.50
N VAL A 190 56.86 23.60 -11.38
CA VAL A 190 58.04 22.71 -11.34
C VAL A 190 57.79 21.62 -10.29
N SER A 191 58.10 20.37 -10.63
CA SER A 191 58.11 19.25 -9.69
C SER A 191 59.51 19.01 -9.11
N GLU A 192 59.61 18.75 -7.81
CA GLU A 192 60.74 17.98 -7.28
C GLU A 192 60.42 17.29 -5.95
N ILE A 193 61.08 16.15 -5.71
CA ILE A 193 60.92 15.31 -4.51
C ILE A 193 62.14 15.51 -3.62
N SER A 194 61.95 15.81 -2.34
CA SER A 194 63.05 15.73 -1.35
C SER A 194 62.55 15.34 0.04
N GLU A 195 63.31 14.46 0.70
CA GLU A 195 63.07 14.03 2.08
C GLU A 195 63.67 15.04 3.06
N ILE A 196 62.90 15.50 4.06
CA ILE A 196 63.44 16.30 5.17
C ILE A 196 62.96 15.77 6.53
N SER A 197 63.87 15.01 7.14
CA SER A 197 64.23 14.97 8.57
C SER A 197 63.18 15.36 9.63
N GLU A 198 62.93 14.42 10.54
CA GLU A 198 62.12 14.63 11.74
C GLU A 198 62.61 15.80 12.62
N LYS A 199 61.68 16.64 13.08
CA LYS A 199 61.94 17.55 14.20
C LYS A 199 60.65 17.81 14.97
N SER A 200 60.49 17.12 16.10
CA SER A 200 59.26 17.19 16.91
C SER A 200 58.98 18.63 17.37
N PRO A 201 57.82 19.22 17.03
CA PRO A 201 57.43 20.52 17.56
C PRO A 201 57.05 20.39 19.04
N SER A 202 57.44 21.38 19.85
CA SER A 202 57.00 21.51 21.24
C SER A 202 55.47 21.53 21.32
N PRO A 203 54.84 20.92 22.34
CA PRO A 203 53.39 20.96 22.50
C PRO A 203 52.93 22.43 22.60
N PRO A 204 51.94 22.88 21.80
CA PRO A 204 51.45 24.24 21.88
C PRO A 204 50.89 24.49 23.28
N SER A 205 51.21 25.64 23.86
CA SER A 205 50.69 26.06 25.17
C SER A 205 49.17 25.94 25.18
N SER A 206 48.62 25.20 26.15
CA SER A 206 47.19 24.92 26.24
C SER A 206 46.39 26.21 26.47
N SER A 207 46.00 26.87 25.38
CA SER A 207 45.06 27.99 25.41
C SER A 207 43.80 27.52 26.13
N SER A 208 43.40 28.23 27.18
CA SER A 208 42.24 27.87 27.98
C SER A 208 41.00 27.84 27.10
N SER A 209 40.57 26.64 26.71
CA SER A 209 39.34 26.42 25.96
C SER A 209 38.19 26.99 26.77
N SER A 210 37.61 28.11 26.31
CA SER A 210 36.47 28.72 26.99
C SER A 210 35.36 27.69 27.01
N SER A 211 34.89 27.34 28.21
CA SER A 211 33.96 26.21 28.41
C SER A 211 32.58 26.57 27.90
N ARG A 212 32.40 26.42 26.58
CA ARG A 212 31.13 26.51 25.86
C ARG A 212 30.13 25.56 26.52
N ARG A 213 28.99 26.09 26.94
CA ARG A 213 27.85 25.31 27.41
C ARG A 213 26.79 25.33 26.32
N TYR A 214 25.95 24.31 26.28
CA TYR A 214 24.77 24.29 25.44
C TYR A 214 23.53 24.32 26.32
N TYR A 215 22.54 25.09 25.88
CA TYR A 215 21.17 25.04 26.39
C TYR A 215 20.30 24.44 25.31
N TRP A 216 19.48 23.47 25.72
CA TRP A 216 18.56 22.72 24.85
C TRP A 216 17.16 22.88 25.42
N LEU A 217 16.22 23.32 24.57
CA LEU A 217 14.80 23.47 24.90
C LEU A 217 13.98 22.81 23.79
N LEU A 218 13.32 21.69 24.13
CA LEU A 218 12.39 20.99 23.23
C LEU A 218 10.99 20.99 23.83
N VAL A 219 10.01 21.51 23.09
CA VAL A 219 8.59 21.61 23.47
C VAL A 219 7.69 21.19 22.31
N ARG A 220 6.47 20.71 22.58
CA ARG A 220 5.46 20.53 21.53
C ARG A 220 5.15 21.86 20.83
N ALA A 221 4.83 21.80 19.55
CA ALA A 221 4.51 22.92 18.70
C ALA A 221 3.16 22.75 18.02
N ASP A 222 2.56 23.86 17.57
CA ASP A 222 1.37 23.81 16.74
C ASP A 222 1.67 23.41 15.28
N ARG A 223 0.64 23.42 14.42
CA ARG A 223 0.77 23.07 12.99
C ARG A 223 1.79 23.95 12.23
N SER A 224 2.03 25.17 12.68
CA SER A 224 3.00 26.12 12.10
C SER A 224 4.43 25.92 12.61
N GLY A 225 4.64 25.11 13.66
CA GLY A 225 5.92 24.97 14.35
C GLY A 225 6.11 25.96 15.51
N ALA A 226 5.09 26.75 15.86
CA ALA A 226 5.16 27.67 17.00
C ALA A 226 5.03 26.90 18.33
N PRO A 227 5.88 27.18 19.35
CA PRO A 227 5.78 26.59 20.68
C PRO A 227 4.39 26.68 21.31
N LEU A 228 3.87 25.56 21.83
CA LEU A 228 2.60 25.54 22.56
C LEU A 228 2.77 26.12 23.97
N ASP A 229 1.79 26.93 24.39
CA ASP A 229 1.80 27.53 25.71
C ASP A 229 1.45 26.55 26.83
N GLY A 230 2.08 26.72 28.00
CA GLY A 230 1.90 25.87 29.17
C GLY A 230 2.63 24.51 29.13
N VAL A 231 3.25 24.13 28.01
CA VAL A 231 3.86 22.79 27.84
C VAL A 231 5.20 22.66 28.55
N THR A 232 5.32 21.65 29.42
CA THR A 232 6.58 21.25 30.06
C THR A 232 7.63 20.84 29.01
N PRO A 233 8.87 21.34 29.08
CA PRO A 233 9.95 20.90 28.20
C PRO A 233 10.23 19.40 28.30
N LEU A 234 10.34 18.74 27.14
CA LEU A 234 10.83 17.36 27.05
C LEU A 234 12.34 17.29 27.28
N VAL A 235 13.05 18.39 26.98
CA VAL A 235 14.45 18.62 27.37
C VAL A 235 14.56 20.06 27.87
N ASP A 236 14.98 20.24 29.13
CA ASP A 236 15.66 21.44 29.65
C ASP A 236 16.93 20.93 30.35
N THR A 237 18.09 21.15 29.75
CA THR A 237 19.38 20.82 30.39
C THR A 237 20.37 21.97 30.26
N LYS A 238 20.97 22.34 31.41
CA LYS A 238 21.93 23.46 31.53
C LYS A 238 23.35 22.98 31.82
N ALA A 239 23.71 21.84 31.23
CA ALA A 239 25.03 21.21 31.37
C ALA A 239 25.42 20.30 30.19
N ALA A 240 24.55 20.06 29.20
CA ALA A 240 24.84 19.17 28.09
C ALA A 240 25.93 19.72 27.15
N GLY A 241 26.63 18.81 26.49
CA GLY A 241 27.60 19.14 25.44
C GLY A 241 26.92 19.47 24.10
N PRO A 242 27.66 19.38 22.97
CA PRO A 242 27.11 19.53 21.62
C PRO A 242 26.25 18.33 21.17
N LEU A 243 25.60 17.65 22.10
CA LEU A 243 24.80 16.45 21.93
C LEU A 243 23.65 16.46 22.94
N ALA A 244 22.45 16.20 22.46
CA ALA A 244 21.31 15.72 23.24
C ALA A 244 20.83 14.37 22.68
N THR A 245 20.13 13.58 23.50
CA THR A 245 19.36 12.41 23.02
C THR A 245 17.90 12.67 23.34
N VAL A 246 17.01 12.38 22.40
CA VAL A 246 15.56 12.52 22.53
C VAL A 246 14.88 11.20 22.16
N THR A 247 13.75 10.93 22.81
CA THR A 247 12.81 9.88 22.41
C THR A 247 11.44 10.50 22.50
N LEU A 248 10.71 10.47 21.39
CA LEU A 248 9.34 10.96 21.27
C LEU A 248 8.41 9.75 21.15
N THR A 249 7.12 9.94 21.38
CA THR A 249 6.10 8.87 21.34
C THR A 249 4.94 9.20 20.41
N ASP A 250 4.77 10.47 20.06
CA ASP A 250 3.54 10.98 19.49
C ASP A 250 3.72 11.16 17.98
N ALA A 251 3.47 10.12 17.19
CA ALA A 251 3.60 10.17 15.74
C ALA A 251 2.56 11.12 15.11
N GLY A 252 2.99 11.96 14.16
CA GLY A 252 2.20 13.04 13.58
C GLY A 252 2.33 14.39 14.32
N GLU A 253 2.96 14.43 15.50
CA GLU A 253 3.15 15.68 16.25
C GLU A 253 4.38 16.48 15.80
N LYS A 254 4.32 17.80 16.01
CA LYS A 254 5.42 18.74 15.79
C LYS A 254 6.00 19.23 17.10
N TYR A 255 7.30 19.55 17.09
CA TYR A 255 8.04 20.05 18.24
C TYR A 255 8.99 21.16 17.81
N ALA A 256 9.07 22.22 18.62
CA ALA A 256 10.03 23.30 18.42
C ALA A 256 11.29 23.02 19.23
N LEU A 257 12.43 22.89 18.55
CA LEU A 257 13.74 22.78 19.18
C LEU A 257 14.46 24.13 19.12
N LEU A 258 14.80 24.68 20.28
CA LEU A 258 15.78 25.76 20.44
C LEU A 258 17.08 25.19 21.00
N VAL A 259 18.20 25.50 20.35
CA VAL A 259 19.55 25.20 20.84
C VAL A 259 20.38 26.48 20.89
N GLN A 260 20.97 26.76 22.05
CA GLN A 260 21.84 27.93 22.25
C GLN A 260 23.21 27.49 22.73
N GLN A 261 24.26 27.96 22.07
CA GLN A 261 25.65 27.83 22.51
C GLN A 261 26.04 29.11 23.27
N VAL A 262 26.43 28.98 24.53
CA VAL A 262 26.76 30.12 25.41
C VAL A 262 28.18 30.02 25.96
N GLU A 263 28.81 31.16 26.20
CA GLU A 263 30.10 31.23 26.91
C GLU A 263 29.96 30.88 28.39
N ALA A 264 31.10 30.64 29.05
CA ALA A 264 31.14 30.41 30.49
C ALA A 264 30.55 31.58 31.31
N GLY A 265 30.60 32.81 30.78
CA GLY A 265 29.99 34.02 31.35
C GLY A 265 28.50 34.21 31.01
N GLY A 266 27.88 33.33 30.22
CA GLY A 266 26.46 33.40 29.84
C GLY A 266 26.14 34.22 28.58
N ALA A 267 27.13 34.79 27.90
CA ALA A 267 26.93 35.44 26.61
C ALA A 267 26.53 34.41 25.53
N LEU A 268 25.54 34.74 24.69
CA LEU A 268 25.13 33.92 23.56
C LEU A 268 26.17 34.01 22.43
N ILE A 269 26.71 32.87 22.01
CA ILE A 269 27.65 32.77 20.88
C ILE A 269 26.89 32.54 19.57
N ALA A 270 25.89 31.65 19.62
CA ALA A 270 25.23 31.07 18.47
C ALA A 270 23.90 30.42 18.88
N GLU A 271 22.89 30.46 18.03
CA GLU A 271 21.65 29.68 18.21
C GLU A 271 21.24 28.93 16.93
N ALA A 272 20.35 27.96 17.10
CA ALA A 272 19.50 27.42 16.04
C ALA A 272 18.10 27.18 16.58
N ARG A 273 17.11 27.38 15.71
CA ARG A 273 15.71 27.00 15.91
C ARG A 273 15.31 26.11 14.74
N VAL A 274 14.72 24.97 15.03
CA VAL A 274 14.38 23.93 14.04
C VAL A 274 13.06 23.27 14.44
N THR A 275 12.20 23.02 13.46
CA THR A 275 10.97 22.23 13.64
C THR A 275 11.28 20.75 13.49
N ILE A 276 11.07 19.98 14.55
CA ILE A 276 11.10 18.51 14.51
C ILE A 276 9.69 18.00 14.23
N THR A 277 9.53 17.09 13.28
CA THR A 277 8.30 16.30 13.13
C THR A 277 8.56 14.87 13.60
N CYS A 278 7.68 14.33 14.45
CA CYS A 278 7.74 12.95 14.89
C CYS A 278 6.99 12.07 13.90
N LYS A 279 7.69 11.23 13.14
CA LYS A 279 7.09 10.30 12.17
C LYS A 279 7.83 8.97 12.16
N TYR A 280 7.10 7.88 11.96
CA TYR A 280 7.70 6.59 11.57
C TYR A 280 8.36 6.73 10.20
N VAL A 281 9.43 5.97 9.93
CA VAL A 281 10.11 5.97 8.63
C VAL A 281 10.02 4.58 8.03
N ARG A 282 9.23 4.44 6.98
CA ARG A 282 9.08 3.20 6.21
C ARG A 282 10.31 3.01 5.33
N ARG A 283 10.94 1.84 5.43
CA ARG A 283 12.26 1.50 4.85
C ARG A 283 12.19 0.24 4.00
N GLU A 284 13.20 0.05 3.16
CA GLU A 284 13.40 -1.22 2.46
C GLU A 284 13.66 -2.35 3.47
N LEU A 285 13.03 -3.51 3.30
CA LEU A 285 13.00 -4.59 4.29
C LEU A 285 14.38 -5.18 4.62
N ARG A 286 15.29 -5.29 3.63
CA ARG A 286 16.65 -5.80 3.82
C ARG A 286 17.53 -4.77 4.54
N SER A 287 17.27 -3.47 4.36
CA SER A 287 17.99 -2.38 5.02
C SER A 287 17.66 -2.19 6.51
N LEU A 288 16.57 -2.80 7.01
CA LEU A 288 16.25 -2.82 8.44
C LEU A 288 17.37 -3.42 9.30
N THR A 289 17.55 -2.87 10.51
CA THR A 289 18.42 -3.50 11.51
C THR A 289 17.93 -4.90 11.89
N GLY A 290 18.82 -5.77 12.37
CA GLY A 290 18.44 -7.09 12.85
C GLY A 290 17.46 -7.06 14.04
N GLU A 291 17.48 -6.02 14.87
CA GLU A 291 16.48 -5.82 15.94
C GLU A 291 15.11 -5.48 15.34
N ASP A 292 15.06 -4.51 14.43
CA ASP A 292 13.80 -4.04 13.84
C ASP A 292 13.14 -5.06 12.92
N ARG A 293 13.93 -5.78 12.11
CA ARG A 293 13.41 -6.86 11.26
C ARG A 293 12.83 -8.01 12.10
N THR A 294 13.49 -8.34 13.21
CA THR A 294 12.96 -9.33 14.18
C THR A 294 11.70 -8.82 14.87
N GLY A 295 11.66 -7.55 15.27
CA GLY A 295 10.48 -6.92 15.89
C GLY A 295 9.28 -6.88 14.94
N PHE A 296 9.49 -6.49 13.68
CA PHE A 296 8.49 -6.50 12.63
C PHE A 296 7.91 -7.90 12.39
N PHE A 297 8.75 -8.91 12.16
CA PHE A 297 8.25 -10.28 11.93
C PHE A 297 7.60 -10.89 13.18
N ALA A 298 8.05 -10.55 14.39
CA ALA A 298 7.40 -10.96 15.63
C ALA A 298 6.01 -10.33 15.80
N ALA A 299 5.88 -9.02 15.58
CA ALA A 299 4.60 -8.31 15.64
C ALA A 299 3.64 -8.76 14.54
N MET A 300 4.14 -9.00 13.33
CA MET A 300 3.35 -9.53 12.22
C MET A 300 2.89 -10.96 12.49
N ARG A 301 3.75 -11.85 13.02
CA ARG A 301 3.34 -13.21 13.37
C ARG A 301 2.22 -13.19 14.41
N GLU A 302 2.35 -12.40 15.48
CA GLU A 302 1.30 -12.18 16.47
C GLU A 302 0.00 -11.69 15.82
N PHE A 303 0.06 -10.68 14.95
CA PHE A 303 -1.08 -10.13 14.20
C PHE A 303 -1.81 -11.17 13.31
N TYR A 304 -1.11 -12.20 12.82
CA TYR A 304 -1.71 -13.31 12.08
C TYR A 304 -2.20 -14.48 12.96
N THR A 305 -1.53 -14.76 14.10
CA THR A 305 -1.87 -15.91 14.95
C THR A 305 -2.88 -15.60 16.07
N VAL A 306 -2.95 -14.36 16.54
CA VAL A 306 -3.87 -13.97 17.62
C VAL A 306 -5.32 -13.97 17.15
N SER A 307 -6.25 -14.45 17.99
CA SER A 307 -7.69 -14.35 17.69
C SER A 307 -8.16 -12.89 17.81
N LEU A 308 -9.26 -12.52 17.13
CA LEU A 308 -9.77 -11.14 17.19
C LEU A 308 -10.24 -10.78 18.61
N GLU A 309 -10.84 -11.72 19.34
CA GLU A 309 -11.28 -11.57 20.73
C GLU A 309 -10.10 -11.37 21.69
N GLU A 310 -9.10 -12.25 21.63
CA GLU A 310 -7.87 -12.14 22.43
C GLU A 310 -7.09 -10.87 22.10
N GLY A 311 -6.97 -10.55 20.80
CA GLY A 311 -6.31 -9.35 20.31
C GLY A 311 -6.97 -8.08 20.83
N ARG A 312 -8.30 -7.96 20.77
CA ARG A 312 -9.03 -6.83 21.37
C ARG A 312 -8.88 -6.78 22.91
N GLY A 313 -8.85 -7.93 23.58
CA GLY A 313 -8.58 -8.02 25.02
C GLY A 313 -7.16 -7.62 25.44
N LYS A 314 -6.17 -7.79 24.55
CA LYS A 314 -4.73 -7.54 24.79
C LYS A 314 -4.25 -6.17 24.29
N TYR A 315 -4.82 -5.70 23.18
CA TYR A 315 -4.40 -4.52 22.41
C TYR A 315 -5.50 -3.43 22.30
N GLY A 316 -6.63 -3.63 22.99
CA GLY A 316 -7.76 -2.71 23.07
C GLY A 316 -8.82 -2.94 21.98
N GLU A 317 -10.07 -2.55 22.27
CA GLU A 317 -11.25 -2.78 21.41
C GLU A 317 -11.07 -2.41 19.93
N GLY A 318 -10.34 -1.33 19.64
CA GLY A 318 -9.99 -0.91 18.28
C GLY A 318 -8.83 -1.70 17.66
N PHE A 319 -8.67 -2.98 17.99
CA PHE A 319 -7.71 -3.90 17.36
C PHE A 319 -8.40 -4.78 16.31
N SER A 320 -7.69 -5.06 15.24
CA SER A 320 -8.05 -6.02 14.19
C SER A 320 -6.85 -6.94 13.94
N ASN A 321 -7.10 -8.23 13.67
CA ASN A 321 -6.06 -9.18 13.29
C ASN A 321 -6.01 -9.34 11.75
N ALA A 322 -4.97 -9.99 11.23
CA ALA A 322 -4.77 -10.14 9.79
C ALA A 322 -5.97 -10.75 9.06
N LYS A 323 -6.60 -11.76 9.69
CA LYS A 323 -7.77 -12.46 9.14
C LYS A 323 -8.98 -11.53 8.99
N HIS A 324 -9.20 -10.63 9.94
CA HIS A 324 -10.29 -9.65 9.87
C HIS A 324 -10.01 -8.59 8.78
N VAL A 325 -8.76 -8.14 8.61
CA VAL A 325 -8.38 -7.24 7.50
C VAL A 325 -8.48 -7.94 6.13
N ALA A 326 -8.09 -9.21 6.04
CA ALA A 326 -8.27 -10.02 4.83
C ALA A 326 -9.75 -10.21 4.45
N ALA A 327 -10.64 -10.35 5.44
CA ALA A 327 -12.08 -10.43 5.22
C ALA A 327 -12.70 -9.12 4.68
N TYR A 328 -12.12 -7.96 5.00
CA TYR A 328 -12.47 -6.68 4.37
C TYR A 328 -11.96 -6.60 2.93
N HIS A 329 -10.70 -7.00 2.68
CA HIS A 329 -10.09 -6.94 1.35
C HIS A 329 -10.75 -7.92 0.36
N ASN A 330 -11.20 -9.08 0.83
CA ASN A 330 -11.97 -10.06 0.04
C ASN A 330 -13.48 -9.75 0.01
N SER A 331 -13.90 -8.50 0.27
CA SER A 331 -15.29 -8.06 0.16
C SER A 331 -15.69 -7.81 -1.30
N PRO A 332 -16.86 -8.27 -1.76
CA PRO A 332 -17.40 -7.93 -3.07
C PRO A 332 -18.16 -6.59 -3.09
N ASP A 333 -18.40 -5.95 -1.93
CA ASP A 333 -19.16 -4.70 -1.83
C ASP A 333 -18.30 -3.46 -2.15
N TYR A 334 -16.97 -3.63 -2.18
CA TYR A 334 -15.99 -2.58 -2.43
C TYR A 334 -14.98 -3.01 -3.50
N CYS A 335 -14.65 -2.09 -4.41
CA CYS A 335 -13.55 -2.26 -5.35
C CYS A 335 -12.28 -1.64 -4.77
N PHE A 336 -11.18 -2.40 -4.79
CA PHE A 336 -9.86 -1.95 -4.33
C PHE A 336 -8.80 -1.99 -5.46
N HIS A 337 -9.24 -2.21 -6.71
CA HIS A 337 -8.42 -2.53 -7.88
C HIS A 337 -9.07 -2.05 -9.19
N ASN A 338 -8.30 -1.93 -10.25
CA ASN A 338 -8.67 -1.50 -11.61
C ASN A 338 -9.07 -0.02 -11.69
N GLY A 339 -8.32 0.87 -11.04
CA GLY A 339 -8.60 2.31 -11.06
C GLY A 339 -7.76 3.13 -10.07
N MET A 340 -7.92 4.46 -10.09
CA MET A 340 -7.13 5.38 -9.24
C MET A 340 -7.30 5.10 -7.73
N HIS A 341 -8.43 4.52 -7.36
CA HIS A 341 -8.74 4.11 -6.00
C HIS A 341 -7.86 2.96 -5.47
N PHE A 342 -7.20 2.18 -6.35
CA PHE A 342 -6.25 1.12 -5.98
C PHE A 342 -5.21 1.62 -4.96
N LEU A 343 -4.62 2.78 -5.24
CA LEU A 343 -3.56 3.37 -4.43
C LEU A 343 -4.08 3.85 -3.07
N ASN A 344 -5.20 4.59 -3.07
CA ASN A 344 -5.84 5.08 -1.84
C ASN A 344 -6.29 3.92 -0.94
N ALA A 345 -6.87 2.87 -1.53
CA ALA A 345 -7.31 1.67 -0.81
C ALA A 345 -6.15 0.93 -0.15
N HIS A 346 -5.08 0.66 -0.90
CA HIS A 346 -3.92 -0.06 -0.38
C HIS A 346 -3.13 0.74 0.65
N ALA A 347 -2.96 2.06 0.47
CA ALA A 347 -2.37 2.93 1.48
C ALA A 347 -3.22 3.00 2.78
N ALA A 348 -4.56 2.99 2.65
CA ALA A 348 -5.46 2.90 3.80
C ALA A 348 -5.37 1.54 4.52
N PHE A 349 -5.30 0.44 3.78
CA PHE A 349 -5.05 -0.90 4.34
C PHE A 349 -3.68 -0.98 5.04
N ASP A 350 -2.60 -0.53 4.41
CA ASP A 350 -1.24 -0.54 4.96
C ASP A 350 -1.15 0.29 6.25
N LEU A 351 -1.78 1.47 6.30
CA LEU A 351 -1.89 2.26 7.52
C LEU A 351 -2.73 1.53 8.60
N TRP A 352 -3.86 0.91 8.25
CA TRP A 352 -4.67 0.15 9.21
C TRP A 352 -3.89 -1.04 9.81
N VAL A 353 -3.12 -1.75 8.99
CA VAL A 353 -2.24 -2.84 9.43
C VAL A 353 -1.10 -2.30 10.29
N GLU A 354 -0.39 -1.26 9.85
CA GLU A 354 0.67 -0.60 10.60
C GLU A 354 0.17 -0.12 11.99
N LYS A 355 -1.06 0.40 12.09
CA LYS A 355 -1.67 0.77 13.38
C LYS A 355 -2.00 -0.42 14.27
N ASN A 356 -2.28 -1.60 13.71
CA ASN A 356 -2.46 -2.81 14.51
C ASN A 356 -1.13 -3.41 14.95
N LEU A 357 -0.10 -3.40 14.10
CA LEU A 357 1.28 -3.74 14.47
C LEU A 357 1.82 -2.82 15.57
N GLN A 358 1.54 -1.51 15.50
CA GLN A 358 1.97 -0.52 16.51
C GLN A 358 1.27 -0.67 17.88
N LYS A 359 0.15 -1.40 17.97
CA LYS A 359 -0.42 -1.81 19.26
C LYS A 359 0.32 -3.00 19.87
N ILE A 360 0.97 -3.82 19.03
CA ILE A 360 1.74 -5.00 19.43
C ILE A 360 3.16 -4.60 19.85
N ASP A 361 3.86 -3.85 19.00
CA ASP A 361 5.13 -3.17 19.31
C ASP A 361 5.13 -1.75 18.71
N PRO A 362 5.14 -0.69 19.54
CA PRO A 362 5.10 0.69 19.07
C PRO A 362 6.41 1.19 18.46
N LYS A 363 7.47 0.37 18.37
CA LYS A 363 8.65 0.68 17.53
C LYS A 363 8.42 0.37 16.04
N VAL A 364 7.43 -0.46 15.71
CA VAL A 364 7.26 -1.03 14.37
C VAL A 364 6.66 -0.01 13.39
N SER A 365 7.25 0.03 12.20
CA SER A 365 6.75 0.67 10.99
C SER A 365 6.67 -0.37 9.89
N LEU A 366 5.76 -0.20 8.94
CA LEU A 366 5.65 -1.10 7.80
C LEU A 366 6.84 -0.91 6.84
N PRO A 367 7.68 -1.94 6.57
CA PRO A 367 8.72 -1.86 5.56
C PRO A 367 8.17 -2.14 4.16
N GLN A 368 8.87 -1.63 3.15
CA GLN A 368 8.60 -1.91 1.73
C GLN A 368 9.57 -2.95 1.18
N TRP A 369 9.09 -3.81 0.29
CA TRP A 369 9.89 -4.77 -0.45
C TRP A 369 10.18 -4.24 -1.85
N ASP A 370 11.44 -3.87 -2.09
CA ASP A 370 11.91 -3.59 -3.43
C ASP A 370 12.18 -4.93 -4.15
N TYR A 371 11.20 -5.35 -4.96
CA TYR A 371 11.26 -6.53 -5.82
C TYR A 371 11.92 -6.28 -7.18
N MET A 372 12.16 -5.01 -7.54
CA MET A 372 12.93 -4.66 -8.74
C MET A 372 14.41 -5.01 -8.54
N LEU A 373 14.91 -5.01 -7.29
CA LEU A 373 16.20 -5.60 -6.93
C LEU A 373 16.25 -7.10 -7.27
N ASP A 374 15.21 -7.87 -6.92
CA ASP A 374 15.17 -9.30 -7.23
C ASP A 374 15.07 -9.55 -8.74
N SER A 375 14.28 -8.75 -9.46
CA SER A 375 14.20 -8.84 -10.93
C SER A 375 15.54 -8.58 -11.61
N ALA A 376 16.29 -7.56 -11.15
CA ALA A 376 17.58 -7.20 -11.72
C ALA A 376 18.70 -8.19 -11.34
N LEU A 377 18.65 -8.78 -10.15
CA LEU A 377 19.69 -9.69 -9.64
C LEU A 377 19.45 -11.17 -9.98
N LEU A 378 18.18 -11.59 -10.11
CA LEU A 378 17.78 -13.00 -10.22
C LEU A 378 16.95 -13.31 -11.48
N GLY A 379 16.22 -12.33 -12.03
CA GLY A 379 15.32 -12.54 -13.18
C GLY A 379 14.24 -13.58 -12.87
N THR A 380 14.19 -14.67 -13.64
CA THR A 380 13.28 -15.81 -13.36
C THR A 380 13.70 -16.60 -12.12
N GLY A 381 14.95 -16.45 -11.64
CA GLY A 381 15.45 -17.04 -10.40
C GLY A 381 14.97 -16.36 -9.12
N TRP A 382 14.01 -15.43 -9.21
CA TRP A 382 13.42 -14.70 -8.07
C TRP A 382 12.97 -15.56 -6.87
N PRO A 383 12.57 -16.84 -6.99
CA PRO A 383 12.25 -17.68 -5.82
C PRO A 383 13.44 -17.87 -4.86
N SER A 384 14.66 -17.55 -5.29
CA SER A 384 15.90 -17.61 -4.49
C SER A 384 16.19 -16.32 -3.70
N SER A 385 15.28 -15.34 -3.64
CA SER A 385 15.49 -14.09 -2.91
C SER A 385 15.64 -14.29 -1.39
N GLU A 386 16.47 -13.46 -0.74
CA GLU A 386 16.60 -13.39 0.72
C GLU A 386 15.25 -13.10 1.43
N ILE A 387 14.33 -12.44 0.72
CA ILE A 387 12.96 -12.15 1.17
C ILE A 387 12.20 -13.45 1.50
N PHE A 388 12.49 -14.52 0.77
CA PHE A 388 11.92 -15.86 0.96
C PHE A 388 12.80 -16.77 1.82
N SER A 389 13.76 -16.22 2.56
CA SER A 389 14.57 -17.00 3.50
C SER A 389 13.77 -17.44 4.75
N PRO A 390 14.21 -18.50 5.46
CA PRO A 390 13.62 -18.90 6.74
C PRO A 390 13.71 -17.85 7.86
N ASP A 391 14.58 -16.85 7.74
CA ASP A 391 14.67 -15.72 8.69
C ASP A 391 13.73 -14.56 8.31
N MET A 392 13.07 -14.64 7.14
CA MET A 392 12.07 -13.70 6.63
C MET A 392 10.73 -14.41 6.33
N PHE A 393 10.16 -14.29 5.12
CA PHE A 393 8.80 -14.76 4.83
C PHE A 393 8.65 -16.28 4.70
N GLY A 394 9.74 -17.05 4.80
CA GLY A 394 9.76 -18.47 4.42
C GLY A 394 9.75 -18.66 2.91
N SER A 395 9.91 -19.90 2.46
CA SER A 395 10.17 -20.28 1.08
C SER A 395 9.16 -19.67 0.09
N ALA A 396 9.66 -19.33 -1.11
CA ALA A 396 8.87 -18.80 -2.22
C ALA A 396 7.89 -19.86 -2.79
N LEU A 397 8.23 -21.13 -2.62
CA LEU A 397 7.56 -22.28 -3.20
C LEU A 397 7.32 -23.32 -2.10
N GLY A 398 6.07 -23.70 -1.85
CA GLY A 398 5.77 -24.95 -1.15
C GLY A 398 5.99 -26.16 -2.05
N SER A 399 5.90 -27.38 -1.51
CA SER A 399 6.16 -28.60 -2.29
C SER A 399 4.86 -29.21 -2.86
N PRO A 400 4.87 -29.83 -4.06
CA PRO A 400 3.69 -30.51 -4.58
C PRO A 400 3.13 -31.56 -3.61
N GLU A 401 3.99 -32.25 -2.86
CA GLU A 401 3.63 -33.29 -1.89
C GLU A 401 2.87 -32.77 -0.66
N ASN A 402 2.96 -31.47 -0.35
CA ASN A 402 2.13 -30.82 0.68
C ASN A 402 1.08 -29.87 0.09
N GLN A 403 0.83 -29.97 -1.23
CA GLN A 403 -0.02 -29.08 -2.02
C GLN A 403 0.36 -27.60 -1.88
N PHE A 404 1.65 -27.33 -2.05
CA PHE A 404 2.26 -26.00 -2.16
C PHE A 404 2.14 -25.10 -0.92
N GLN A 405 1.93 -25.68 0.27
CA GLN A 405 1.99 -24.95 1.53
C GLN A 405 3.45 -24.67 1.93
N ILE A 406 3.75 -23.45 2.40
CA ILE A 406 5.09 -23.14 2.93
C ILE A 406 5.33 -23.88 4.24
N SER A 407 6.54 -24.41 4.46
CA SER A 407 6.87 -25.28 5.60
C SER A 407 7.96 -24.72 6.52
N ASP A 408 8.45 -23.53 6.23
CA ASP A 408 9.54 -22.82 6.90
C ASP A 408 9.20 -21.33 7.12
N GLY A 409 10.17 -20.54 7.61
CA GLY A 409 9.95 -19.14 7.92
C GLY A 409 9.14 -18.88 9.19
N TRP A 410 8.97 -17.60 9.50
CA TRP A 410 8.12 -17.12 10.61
C TRP A 410 6.65 -17.52 10.48
N PHE A 411 6.24 -17.93 9.28
CA PHE A 411 4.84 -18.00 8.84
C PHE A 411 4.36 -19.40 8.43
N SER A 412 5.24 -20.41 8.48
CA SER A 412 4.94 -21.85 8.35
C SER A 412 3.75 -22.39 9.15
N ASN A 413 3.30 -21.70 10.20
CA ASN A 413 2.17 -22.09 11.04
C ASN A 413 0.96 -21.14 10.96
N ILE A 414 0.95 -20.15 10.05
CA ILE A 414 -0.22 -19.34 9.77
C ILE A 414 -1.25 -20.19 9.05
N THR A 415 -2.51 -20.08 9.48
CA THR A 415 -3.61 -20.78 8.84
C THR A 415 -4.43 -19.87 7.95
N SER A 416 -4.94 -20.44 6.84
CA SER A 416 -6.05 -19.89 6.06
C SER A 416 -7.24 -19.53 6.96
N LEU A 417 -8.10 -18.64 6.46
CA LEU A 417 -9.33 -18.24 7.15
C LEU A 417 -10.50 -19.11 6.71
N TYR A 418 -10.93 -20.02 7.60
CA TYR A 418 -12.16 -20.79 7.46
C TYR A 418 -13.30 -20.09 8.22
N ASP A 419 -14.32 -19.64 7.51
CA ASP A 419 -15.51 -19.00 8.08
C ASP A 419 -16.79 -19.34 7.30
N PRO A 420 -17.25 -20.62 7.30
CA PRO A 420 -18.44 -21.08 6.57
C PRO A 420 -19.77 -20.50 7.07
N ARG A 421 -19.74 -19.46 7.91
CA ARG A 421 -20.91 -18.82 8.53
C ARG A 421 -20.85 -17.29 8.52
N GLY A 422 -19.81 -16.66 7.95
CA GLY A 422 -19.65 -15.20 7.92
C GLY A 422 -19.62 -14.56 9.32
N GLY A 423 -18.95 -15.21 10.27
CA GLY A 423 -18.85 -14.79 11.67
C GLY A 423 -17.60 -13.97 12.04
N ILE A 424 -16.66 -13.71 11.12
CA ILE A 424 -15.45 -12.92 11.40
C ILE A 424 -15.71 -11.40 11.49
N LEU A 425 -16.77 -10.93 10.82
CA LEU A 425 -17.24 -9.55 10.90
C LEU A 425 -18.25 -9.43 12.05
N THR A 426 -18.15 -8.37 12.85
CA THR A 426 -19.08 -8.14 13.96
C THR A 426 -20.43 -7.63 13.45
N PRO A 427 -21.51 -7.68 14.27
CA PRO A 427 -22.80 -7.11 13.89
C PRO A 427 -22.78 -5.62 13.54
N ALA A 428 -21.78 -4.85 14.00
CA ALA A 428 -21.61 -3.44 13.64
C ALA A 428 -21.02 -3.27 12.22
N GLU A 429 -20.34 -4.28 11.71
CA GLU A 429 -19.66 -4.33 10.42
C GLU A 429 -20.51 -5.09 9.38
N SER A 430 -21.76 -5.43 9.71
CA SER A 430 -22.73 -6.18 8.87
C SER A 430 -23.24 -5.44 7.62
N PHE A 431 -22.67 -4.27 7.31
CA PHE A 431 -22.79 -3.59 6.02
C PHE A 431 -21.75 -4.07 4.99
N ILE A 432 -20.79 -4.89 5.43
CA ILE A 432 -19.75 -5.52 4.63
C ILE A 432 -20.07 -7.02 4.54
N THR A 433 -20.03 -7.59 3.34
CA THR A 433 -19.97 -9.03 3.11
C THR A 433 -18.54 -9.43 2.76
N THR A 434 -18.20 -10.70 2.97
CA THR A 434 -16.90 -11.27 2.61
C THR A 434 -17.14 -12.41 1.63
N SER A 435 -16.36 -12.46 0.55
CA SER A 435 -16.40 -13.58 -0.39
C SER A 435 -15.83 -14.84 0.27
N HIS A 436 -16.47 -15.97 -0.01
CA HIS A 436 -16.01 -17.28 0.42
C HIS A 436 -16.05 -18.22 -0.79
N ASN A 437 -15.12 -19.17 -0.84
CA ASN A 437 -15.23 -20.28 -1.78
C ASN A 437 -16.28 -21.30 -1.32
N SER A 438 -16.60 -22.26 -2.19
CA SER A 438 -17.61 -23.28 -1.93
C SER A 438 -17.32 -24.18 -0.71
N TYR A 439 -16.09 -24.22 -0.22
CA TYR A 439 -15.71 -24.90 1.03
C TYR A 439 -15.90 -24.04 2.29
N GLY A 440 -16.19 -22.73 2.14
CA GLY A 440 -16.34 -21.79 3.27
C GLY A 440 -15.02 -21.19 3.78
N PHE A 441 -13.95 -21.25 3.00
CA PHE A 441 -12.76 -20.42 3.24
C PHE A 441 -12.95 -19.04 2.64
N VAL A 442 -12.42 -18.00 3.29
CA VAL A 442 -12.34 -16.64 2.73
C VAL A 442 -11.28 -16.64 1.64
N ASP A 443 -11.75 -16.69 0.40
CA ASP A 443 -10.97 -16.81 -0.84
C ASP A 443 -11.84 -16.33 -2.02
N GLY A 444 -11.32 -16.37 -3.25
CA GLY A 444 -12.12 -16.22 -4.46
C GLY A 444 -13.18 -17.32 -4.57
N ILE A 445 -14.40 -16.96 -4.95
CA ILE A 445 -15.59 -17.83 -4.89
C ILE A 445 -15.39 -19.17 -5.63
N TYR A 446 -14.65 -19.15 -6.73
CA TYR A 446 -14.39 -20.32 -7.57
C TYR A 446 -12.97 -20.90 -7.40
N ASN A 447 -12.22 -20.48 -6.37
CA ASN A 447 -10.98 -21.17 -5.98
C ASN A 447 -11.34 -22.40 -5.13
N PHE A 448 -11.34 -23.60 -5.71
CA PHE A 448 -11.77 -24.85 -5.05
C PHE A 448 -10.72 -25.42 -4.08
N GLN A 449 -10.07 -24.54 -3.31
CA GLN A 449 -9.06 -24.88 -2.34
C GLN A 449 -9.65 -25.03 -0.92
N ALA A 450 -9.31 -26.14 -0.24
CA ALA A 450 -9.76 -26.45 1.12
C ALA A 450 -8.61 -26.50 2.14
N LEU A 451 -7.41 -26.06 1.76
CA LEU A 451 -6.22 -26.18 2.60
C LEU A 451 -6.11 -25.12 3.70
N PRO A 452 -5.64 -25.52 4.89
CA PRO A 452 -5.61 -24.66 6.06
C PRO A 452 -4.32 -23.82 6.19
N GLY A 453 -3.40 -23.78 5.23
CA GLY A 453 -2.11 -23.08 5.35
C GLY A 453 -1.80 -22.09 4.21
N VAL A 454 -0.82 -21.21 4.42
CA VAL A 454 -0.31 -20.27 3.39
C VAL A 454 0.30 -21.07 2.23
N ILE A 455 -0.21 -20.84 1.02
CA ILE A 455 0.21 -21.51 -0.23
C ILE A 455 1.00 -20.54 -1.09
N ARG A 456 2.15 -20.99 -1.60
CA ARG A 456 2.90 -20.28 -2.65
C ARG A 456 3.46 -21.25 -3.68
N THR A 457 3.35 -20.91 -4.96
CA THR A 457 3.96 -21.69 -6.06
C THR A 457 4.11 -20.85 -7.32
N ASN A 458 5.16 -21.12 -8.10
CA ASN A 458 5.33 -20.62 -9.46
C ASN A 458 4.82 -21.64 -10.51
N SER A 459 4.11 -22.70 -10.08
CA SER A 459 3.42 -23.62 -11.00
C SER A 459 2.33 -22.90 -11.78
N TYR A 460 2.25 -23.17 -13.08
CA TYR A 460 1.14 -22.82 -13.95
C TYR A 460 0.61 -24.12 -14.57
N CYS A 461 -0.27 -24.82 -13.86
CA CYS A 461 -0.78 -26.14 -14.26
C CYS A 461 0.34 -27.16 -14.58
N GLY A 462 1.38 -27.19 -13.75
CA GLY A 462 2.55 -28.06 -13.88
C GLY A 462 3.74 -27.44 -14.62
N LEU A 463 3.53 -26.40 -15.44
CA LEU A 463 4.64 -25.63 -16.03
C LEU A 463 5.31 -24.75 -14.98
N GLU A 464 6.63 -24.56 -15.08
CA GLU A 464 7.39 -23.70 -14.17
C GLU A 464 7.35 -22.23 -14.65
N GLY A 465 7.03 -21.31 -13.74
CA GLY A 465 6.88 -19.89 -14.04
C GLY A 465 8.12 -19.22 -14.63
N MET A 466 8.09 -18.96 -15.94
CA MET A 466 9.11 -18.18 -16.66
C MET A 466 8.93 -16.65 -16.53
N ALA A 467 8.05 -16.20 -15.63
CA ALA A 467 7.85 -14.78 -15.34
C ALA A 467 9.01 -14.21 -14.51
N GLU A 468 9.31 -12.94 -14.75
CA GLU A 468 10.21 -12.12 -13.93
C GLU A 468 9.37 -11.04 -13.26
N PHE A 469 9.71 -10.62 -12.03
CA PHE A 469 9.10 -9.42 -11.47
C PHE A 469 9.41 -8.20 -12.34
N THR A 470 8.65 -7.12 -12.20
CA THR A 470 8.89 -5.90 -12.98
C THR A 470 10.26 -5.29 -12.67
N LYS A 471 10.91 -4.72 -13.68
CA LYS A 471 12.25 -4.09 -13.60
C LYS A 471 12.13 -2.58 -13.45
N CYS A 472 13.15 -1.94 -12.89
CA CYS A 472 13.05 -0.52 -12.51
C CYS A 472 12.90 0.43 -13.71
N GLU A 473 13.28 0.02 -14.91
CA GLU A 473 13.07 0.79 -16.14
C GLU A 473 11.58 0.90 -16.49
N VAL A 474 10.76 -0.11 -16.19
CA VAL A 474 9.30 -0.08 -16.40
C VAL A 474 8.61 0.79 -15.32
N PHE A 475 9.12 0.73 -14.09
CA PHE A 475 8.68 1.61 -13.01
C PHE A 475 8.97 3.09 -13.35
N VAL A 476 10.16 3.38 -13.85
CA VAL A 476 10.55 4.73 -14.30
C VAL A 476 9.75 5.16 -15.53
N ASP A 477 9.54 4.28 -16.52
CA ASP A 477 8.71 4.59 -17.69
C ASP A 477 7.30 5.03 -17.27
N CYS A 478 6.66 4.39 -16.28
CA CYS A 478 5.36 4.85 -15.78
C CYS A 478 5.36 6.33 -15.38
N PHE A 479 6.45 6.86 -14.82
CA PHE A 479 6.62 8.30 -14.51
C PHE A 479 6.96 9.18 -15.72
N GLU A 480 7.66 8.66 -16.73
CA GLU A 480 8.16 9.43 -17.88
C GLU A 480 7.24 9.39 -19.11
N SER A 481 6.43 8.34 -19.27
CA SER A 481 5.46 8.17 -20.36
C SER A 481 4.04 8.62 -20.02
N SER A 482 3.71 8.77 -18.73
CA SER A 482 2.42 9.29 -18.26
C SER A 482 2.37 10.81 -18.14
N GLY A 483 1.21 11.41 -18.41
CA GLY A 483 0.92 12.84 -18.20
C GLY A 483 -0.25 13.12 -17.24
N THR A 484 -0.89 12.09 -16.69
CA THR A 484 -2.00 12.20 -15.73
C THR A 484 -1.85 11.17 -14.62
N PHE A 485 -2.40 11.48 -13.45
CA PHE A 485 -2.41 10.59 -12.30
C PHE A 485 -3.19 9.29 -12.60
N TYR A 486 -4.25 9.35 -13.41
CA TYR A 486 -4.94 8.16 -13.93
C TYR A 486 -4.00 7.24 -14.73
N ALA A 487 -3.31 7.78 -15.75
CA ALA A 487 -2.45 6.98 -16.62
C ALA A 487 -1.30 6.32 -15.83
N TRP A 488 -0.70 7.08 -14.90
CA TRP A 488 0.34 6.57 -14.01
C TRP A 488 -0.19 5.51 -13.06
N ALA A 489 -1.34 5.71 -12.41
CA ALA A 489 -1.95 4.73 -11.52
C ALA A 489 -2.28 3.41 -12.26
N SER A 490 -2.85 3.49 -13.47
CA SER A 490 -3.08 2.32 -14.32
C SER A 490 -1.77 1.64 -14.77
N CYS A 491 -0.70 2.40 -15.02
CA CYS A 491 0.61 1.83 -15.34
C CYS A 491 1.20 1.08 -14.14
N MET A 492 1.21 1.70 -12.95
CA MET A 492 1.67 1.09 -11.71
C MET A 492 0.90 -0.20 -11.40
N GLU A 493 -0.44 -0.17 -11.49
CA GLU A 493 -1.27 -1.34 -11.23
C GLU A 493 -1.05 -2.47 -12.27
N LEU A 494 -1.13 -2.16 -13.57
CA LEU A 494 -1.17 -3.19 -14.62
C LEU A 494 0.20 -3.66 -15.12
N GLN A 495 1.25 -2.83 -14.99
CA GLN A 495 2.61 -3.14 -15.49
C GLN A 495 3.60 -3.47 -14.36
N VAL A 496 3.40 -2.93 -13.16
CA VAL A 496 4.36 -3.04 -12.05
C VAL A 496 3.88 -3.92 -10.90
N HIS A 497 2.56 -3.97 -10.65
CA HIS A 497 1.92 -4.73 -9.57
C HIS A 497 1.34 -6.07 -10.04
N ALA A 498 0.39 -6.09 -10.98
CA ALA A 498 -0.59 -7.17 -11.14
C ALA A 498 -0.07 -8.57 -11.54
N SER A 499 1.19 -8.71 -11.98
CA SER A 499 1.78 -10.03 -12.25
C SER A 499 2.21 -10.75 -10.97
N ILE A 500 2.68 -10.03 -9.95
CA ILE A 500 3.29 -10.63 -8.75
C ILE A 500 2.32 -11.51 -7.97
N HIS A 501 1.03 -11.16 -8.01
CA HIS A 501 -0.09 -11.92 -7.44
C HIS A 501 -0.25 -13.29 -8.11
N GLY A 502 -0.12 -13.36 -9.45
CA GLY A 502 -0.10 -14.61 -10.19
C GLY A 502 1.19 -15.40 -10.00
N MET A 503 2.33 -14.72 -9.87
CA MET A 503 3.65 -15.35 -9.72
C MET A 503 3.89 -16.02 -8.36
N ILE A 504 3.32 -15.50 -7.28
CA ILE A 504 3.45 -16.06 -5.93
C ILE A 504 2.33 -17.06 -5.62
N GLY A 505 1.09 -16.78 -6.06
CA GLY A 505 -0.05 -17.67 -5.80
C GLY A 505 -0.09 -18.90 -6.71
N GLY A 506 0.26 -18.74 -7.99
CA GLY A 506 0.33 -19.81 -8.99
C GLY A 506 -0.96 -20.62 -9.15
N GLY A 507 -0.86 -21.79 -9.79
CA GLY A 507 -2.00 -22.64 -10.11
C GLY A 507 -1.65 -24.12 -10.28
N PHE A 508 -2.50 -24.98 -9.72
CA PHE A 508 -2.32 -26.43 -9.62
C PHE A 508 -3.67 -27.16 -9.53
N ASP A 509 -3.64 -28.49 -9.48
CA ASP A 509 -4.83 -29.37 -9.55
C ASP A 509 -5.74 -29.03 -10.77
N CYS A 510 -5.12 -28.61 -11.88
CA CYS A 510 -5.83 -28.26 -13.12
C CYS A 510 -6.36 -29.51 -13.84
N ASN A 511 -7.42 -29.34 -14.63
CA ASN A 511 -7.96 -30.40 -15.49
C ASN A 511 -7.06 -30.79 -16.67
N ILE A 512 -6.05 -29.97 -16.96
CA ILE A 512 -5.10 -30.09 -18.08
C ILE A 512 -3.67 -30.05 -17.52
N ASP A 513 -2.87 -31.05 -17.86
CA ASP A 513 -1.43 -31.05 -17.64
C ASP A 513 -0.77 -30.21 -18.75
N MET A 514 -0.29 -29.01 -18.39
CA MET A 514 0.33 -28.11 -19.36
C MET A 514 1.77 -28.50 -19.73
N VAL A 515 2.41 -29.39 -18.96
CA VAL A 515 3.72 -29.99 -19.30
C VAL A 515 3.54 -30.98 -20.45
N GLU A 516 2.53 -31.85 -20.36
CA GLU A 516 2.22 -32.80 -21.44
C GLU A 516 1.69 -32.06 -22.68
N PHE A 517 0.81 -31.06 -22.51
CA PHE A 517 0.36 -30.21 -23.63
C PHE A 517 1.56 -29.56 -24.36
N HIS A 518 2.52 -28.98 -23.63
CA HIS A 518 3.72 -28.37 -24.21
C HIS A 518 4.62 -29.41 -24.91
N LYS A 519 4.70 -30.63 -24.37
CA LYS A 519 5.47 -31.75 -24.94
C LYS A 519 4.83 -32.33 -26.21
N GLU A 520 3.51 -32.36 -26.29
CA GLU A 520 2.77 -32.70 -27.52
C GLU A 520 2.78 -31.56 -28.54
N ASN A 521 2.85 -30.31 -28.07
CA ASN A 521 2.83 -29.08 -28.87
C ASN A 521 4.12 -28.24 -28.68
N PRO A 522 5.30 -28.75 -29.10
CA PRO A 522 6.59 -28.09 -28.90
C PRO A 522 6.75 -26.79 -29.71
N GLN A 523 5.79 -26.44 -30.57
CA GLN A 523 5.75 -25.16 -31.26
C GLN A 523 5.45 -23.98 -30.34
N TYR A 524 4.79 -24.17 -29.19
CA TYR A 524 4.56 -23.08 -28.23
C TYR A 524 5.77 -22.91 -27.31
N HIS A 525 6.32 -21.70 -27.22
CA HIS A 525 7.46 -21.44 -26.32
C HIS A 525 6.97 -21.33 -24.87
N HIS A 526 7.74 -21.88 -23.93
CA HIS A 526 7.36 -21.99 -22.51
C HIS A 526 6.88 -20.66 -21.90
N GLY A 527 7.55 -19.55 -22.24
CA GLY A 527 7.18 -18.20 -21.79
C GLY A 527 5.79 -17.74 -22.24
N LEU A 528 5.38 -18.06 -23.48
CA LEU A 528 4.03 -17.76 -24.00
C LEU A 528 2.97 -18.54 -23.22
N LEU A 529 3.21 -19.83 -22.97
CA LEU A 529 2.30 -20.66 -22.19
C LEU A 529 2.15 -20.13 -20.75
N THR A 530 3.25 -19.84 -20.05
CA THR A 530 3.18 -19.27 -18.69
C THR A 530 2.50 -17.90 -18.67
N PHE A 531 2.68 -17.07 -19.69
CA PHE A 531 2.05 -15.75 -19.79
C PHE A 531 0.52 -15.83 -19.94
N VAL A 532 0.01 -16.69 -20.83
CA VAL A 532 -1.45 -16.85 -20.98
C VAL A 532 -2.08 -17.52 -19.76
N LEU A 533 -1.36 -18.44 -19.11
CA LEU A 533 -1.83 -19.09 -17.88
C LEU A 533 -1.86 -18.10 -16.71
N GLU A 534 -0.83 -17.28 -16.49
CA GLU A 534 -0.81 -16.25 -15.43
C GLU A 534 -2.03 -15.33 -15.49
N TYR A 535 -2.40 -14.89 -16.69
CA TYR A 535 -3.61 -14.11 -16.90
C TYR A 535 -4.88 -14.86 -16.46
N LEU A 536 -5.05 -16.11 -16.89
CA LEU A 536 -6.21 -16.93 -16.49
C LEU A 536 -6.29 -17.10 -14.98
N LEU A 537 -5.19 -17.54 -14.35
CA LEU A 537 -5.12 -17.86 -12.93
C LEU A 537 -5.42 -16.65 -12.04
N ALA A 538 -4.81 -15.49 -12.33
CA ALA A 538 -4.90 -14.32 -11.46
C ALA A 538 -6.14 -13.45 -11.73
N ASN A 539 -6.70 -13.47 -12.94
CA ASN A 539 -7.75 -12.51 -13.34
C ASN A 539 -9.11 -13.17 -13.58
N LYS A 540 -9.15 -14.43 -14.07
CA LYS A 540 -10.37 -15.06 -14.61
C LYS A 540 -10.85 -16.32 -13.89
N TRP A 541 -9.96 -17.07 -13.26
CA TRP A 541 -10.31 -18.28 -12.50
C TRP A 541 -11.05 -18.01 -11.18
N PRO A 542 -10.56 -17.15 -10.26
CA PRO A 542 -11.16 -17.00 -8.91
C PRO A 542 -12.60 -16.46 -8.94
N SER A 543 -12.95 -15.78 -10.04
CA SER A 543 -14.26 -15.20 -10.35
C SER A 543 -15.08 -16.01 -11.37
N ASN A 544 -14.51 -17.08 -11.96
CA ASN A 544 -15.07 -17.84 -13.09
C ASN A 544 -15.56 -16.93 -14.24
N SER A 545 -14.93 -15.76 -14.43
CA SER A 545 -15.44 -14.72 -15.34
C SER A 545 -15.17 -15.01 -16.81
N LEU A 546 -14.25 -15.92 -17.15
CA LEU A 546 -14.07 -16.35 -18.55
C LEU A 546 -15.21 -17.25 -19.04
N MET A 547 -15.60 -18.26 -18.27
CA MET A 547 -16.53 -19.32 -18.71
C MET A 547 -17.84 -19.32 -17.90
N GLY A 548 -18.20 -18.20 -17.25
CA GLY A 548 -19.27 -18.09 -16.25
C GLY A 548 -20.61 -18.74 -16.64
N ASP A 549 -21.24 -18.26 -17.72
CA ASP A 549 -22.52 -18.78 -18.22
C ASP A 549 -22.38 -20.14 -18.98
N LEU A 550 -21.15 -20.64 -19.13
CA LEU A 550 -20.81 -21.89 -19.83
C LEU A 550 -20.39 -23.01 -18.86
N ASN A 551 -20.40 -22.76 -17.55
CA ASN A 551 -19.98 -23.69 -16.50
C ASN A 551 -21.12 -23.98 -15.50
N GLU A 552 -21.22 -25.23 -15.04
CA GLU A 552 -21.96 -25.60 -13.84
C GLU A 552 -20.96 -25.87 -12.71
N CYS A 553 -21.02 -25.08 -11.63
CA CYS A 553 -20.05 -25.09 -10.53
C CYS A 553 -20.72 -25.48 -9.21
N ALA A 554 -19.98 -26.19 -8.34
CA ALA A 554 -20.48 -26.51 -7.00
C ALA A 554 -20.54 -25.26 -6.11
N GLU A 555 -21.72 -24.90 -5.60
CA GLU A 555 -21.91 -23.73 -4.70
C GLU A 555 -21.51 -24.02 -3.24
N GLN A 556 -21.57 -25.29 -2.80
CA GLN A 556 -21.29 -25.71 -1.41
C GLN A 556 -20.63 -27.08 -1.38
N CYS A 557 -19.63 -27.25 -0.53
CA CYS A 557 -18.75 -28.41 -0.44
C CYS A 557 -18.39 -28.71 1.02
N ASP A 558 -18.44 -29.98 1.43
CA ASP A 558 -17.95 -30.41 2.75
C ASP A 558 -16.42 -30.56 2.69
N VAL A 559 -15.67 -29.97 3.62
CA VAL A 559 -14.19 -30.07 3.66
C VAL A 559 -13.70 -31.53 3.79
N ASP A 560 -14.50 -32.40 4.41
CA ASP A 560 -14.19 -33.83 4.60
C ASP A 560 -14.72 -34.75 3.45
N GLN A 561 -15.24 -34.20 2.35
CA GLN A 561 -15.81 -35.01 1.26
C GLN A 561 -14.74 -35.73 0.42
N GLY A 562 -15.03 -36.95 -0.02
CA GLY A 562 -14.09 -37.77 -0.78
C GLY A 562 -13.96 -37.46 -2.28
N GLU A 563 -14.93 -36.76 -2.87
CA GLU A 563 -14.93 -36.36 -4.28
C GLU A 563 -14.61 -34.85 -4.37
N PRO A 564 -13.65 -34.40 -5.21
CA PRO A 564 -13.29 -32.99 -5.28
C PRO A 564 -14.45 -32.13 -5.81
N CYS A 565 -14.62 -30.93 -5.25
CA CYS A 565 -15.46 -29.90 -5.87
C CYS A 565 -14.74 -29.22 -7.04
N GLY A 566 -15.52 -28.62 -7.94
CA GLY A 566 -15.04 -27.91 -9.12
C GLY A 566 -16.19 -27.35 -9.96
N CYS A 567 -15.87 -26.99 -11.20
CA CYS A 567 -16.86 -26.75 -12.25
C CYS A 567 -16.83 -27.85 -13.33
N THR A 568 -17.92 -27.97 -14.08
CA THR A 568 -18.03 -28.79 -15.30
C THR A 568 -18.51 -27.90 -16.45
N CYS A 569 -17.88 -28.02 -17.62
CA CYS A 569 -18.29 -27.24 -18.78
C CYS A 569 -19.59 -27.77 -19.38
N LEU A 570 -20.45 -26.85 -19.82
CA LEU A 570 -21.70 -27.10 -20.54
C LEU A 570 -21.49 -27.13 -22.07
N VAL A 571 -20.27 -26.84 -22.52
CA VAL A 571 -19.84 -26.80 -23.93
C VAL A 571 -18.49 -27.48 -24.11
N ASP A 572 -18.17 -27.89 -25.33
CA ASP A 572 -16.83 -28.31 -25.73
C ASP A 572 -16.23 -27.24 -26.67
N PRO A 573 -15.16 -26.51 -26.28
CA PRO A 573 -14.49 -25.53 -27.13
C PRO A 573 -13.91 -26.12 -28.44
N PHE A 574 -13.68 -27.43 -28.50
CA PHE A 574 -13.17 -28.11 -29.70
C PHE A 574 -14.25 -28.42 -30.74
N GLU A 575 -15.53 -28.40 -30.36
CA GLU A 575 -16.68 -28.51 -31.27
C GLU A 575 -17.13 -27.14 -31.82
N TRP A 576 -16.58 -26.02 -31.31
CA TRP A 576 -16.86 -24.66 -31.81
C TRP A 576 -16.04 -24.36 -33.07
N THR A 577 -16.58 -23.57 -34.00
CA THR A 577 -15.80 -23.08 -35.15
C THR A 577 -14.77 -22.02 -34.74
N ASP A 578 -13.75 -21.79 -35.58
CA ASP A 578 -12.68 -20.82 -35.27
C ASP A 578 -13.21 -19.39 -35.12
N ASP A 579 -14.26 -19.02 -35.86
CA ASP A 579 -14.91 -17.71 -35.70
C ASP A 579 -15.67 -17.61 -34.37
N GLU A 580 -16.32 -18.69 -33.91
CA GLU A 580 -16.99 -18.72 -32.60
C GLU A 580 -15.99 -18.66 -31.43
N VAL A 581 -14.82 -19.31 -31.57
CA VAL A 581 -13.72 -19.22 -30.60
C VAL A 581 -13.09 -17.84 -30.60
N TYR A 582 -12.85 -17.23 -31.76
CA TYR A 582 -12.27 -15.89 -31.85
C TYR A 582 -13.24 -14.80 -31.37
N ASP A 583 -14.50 -14.79 -31.81
CA ASP A 583 -15.53 -13.83 -31.36
C ASP A 583 -15.70 -13.86 -29.82
N PHE A 584 -15.51 -15.02 -29.20
CA PHE A 584 -15.51 -15.17 -27.75
C PHE A 584 -14.22 -14.66 -27.10
N MET A 585 -13.04 -14.99 -27.65
CA MET A 585 -11.73 -14.72 -27.04
C MET A 585 -11.07 -13.40 -27.47
N GLU A 586 -11.59 -12.65 -28.45
CA GLU A 586 -10.98 -11.39 -28.91
C GLU A 586 -10.77 -10.40 -27.74
N HIS A 587 -11.76 -10.27 -26.86
CA HIS A 587 -11.66 -9.40 -25.68
C HIS A 587 -10.54 -9.85 -24.70
N VAL A 588 -10.27 -11.16 -24.60
CA VAL A 588 -9.14 -11.71 -23.83
C VAL A 588 -7.82 -11.37 -24.50
N LEU A 589 -7.72 -11.47 -25.83
CA LEU A 589 -6.51 -11.07 -26.57
C LEU A 589 -6.21 -9.57 -26.42
N VAL A 590 -7.24 -8.71 -26.45
CA VAL A 590 -7.10 -7.27 -26.16
C VAL A 590 -6.56 -7.05 -24.73
N ARG A 591 -7.12 -7.72 -23.72
CA ARG A 591 -6.65 -7.63 -22.33
C ARG A 591 -5.21 -8.12 -22.16
N LEU A 592 -4.87 -9.26 -22.75
CA LEU A 592 -3.51 -9.83 -22.73
C LEU A 592 -2.49 -8.88 -23.35
N ARG A 593 -2.77 -8.33 -24.53
CA ARG A 593 -1.89 -7.38 -25.24
C ARG A 593 -1.54 -6.15 -24.39
N GLY A 594 -2.44 -5.71 -23.52
CA GLY A 594 -2.26 -4.57 -22.62
C GLY A 594 -1.51 -4.85 -21.30
N ARG A 595 -1.21 -6.12 -20.94
CA ARG A 595 -0.42 -6.45 -19.74
C ARG A 595 1.08 -6.20 -19.95
N ALA A 596 1.84 -6.26 -18.86
CA ALA A 596 3.30 -6.35 -18.90
C ALA A 596 3.76 -7.43 -19.88
N LYS A 597 4.68 -7.07 -20.79
CA LYS A 597 5.18 -7.92 -21.89
C LYS A 597 4.09 -8.40 -22.90
N GLY A 598 2.85 -7.89 -22.82
CA GLY A 598 1.72 -8.34 -23.63
C GLY A 598 1.92 -8.18 -25.14
N VAL A 599 2.50 -7.06 -25.58
CA VAL A 599 2.89 -6.81 -26.98
C VAL A 599 4.05 -7.69 -27.49
N SER A 600 4.65 -8.51 -26.63
CA SER A 600 5.62 -9.54 -27.02
C SER A 600 4.98 -10.92 -27.22
N TYR A 601 3.71 -11.09 -26.83
CA TYR A 601 2.97 -12.35 -26.87
C TYR A 601 1.62 -12.28 -27.61
N VAL A 602 1.06 -11.10 -27.84
CA VAL A 602 -0.13 -10.88 -28.69
C VAL A 602 0.16 -9.82 -29.75
N GLY A 603 0.15 -10.26 -31.01
CA GLY A 603 0.35 -9.43 -32.20
C GLY A 603 -0.96 -9.05 -32.88
N GLU A 604 -0.88 -8.11 -33.83
CA GLU A 604 -2.00 -7.64 -34.64
C GLU A 604 -1.62 -7.63 -36.13
N ASP A 605 -2.42 -8.31 -36.95
CA ASP A 605 -2.38 -8.26 -38.41
C ASP A 605 -3.78 -7.96 -38.96
N VAL A 606 -4.01 -6.70 -39.31
CA VAL A 606 -5.29 -6.22 -39.88
C VAL A 606 -5.64 -6.80 -41.26
N THR A 607 -4.80 -7.67 -41.83
CA THR A 607 -5.04 -8.40 -43.08
C THR A 607 -5.38 -9.89 -42.88
N ALA A 608 -5.17 -10.41 -41.67
CA ALA A 608 -5.60 -11.75 -41.28
C ALA A 608 -7.13 -11.83 -41.09
N ARG A 609 -7.68 -13.04 -41.11
CA ARG A 609 -9.11 -13.31 -40.79
C ARG A 609 -9.44 -12.90 -39.36
N HIS A 610 -8.54 -13.25 -38.44
CA HIS A 610 -8.59 -12.94 -37.01
C HIS A 610 -7.46 -11.95 -36.69
N PRO A 611 -7.74 -10.64 -36.55
CA PRO A 611 -6.69 -9.62 -36.51
C PRO A 611 -5.70 -9.82 -35.36
N LEU A 612 -6.19 -10.16 -34.16
CA LEU A 612 -5.32 -10.50 -33.03
C LEU A 612 -4.91 -11.97 -33.09
N GLY A 613 -3.69 -12.26 -32.64
CA GLY A 613 -3.20 -13.63 -32.50
C GLY A 613 -1.95 -13.71 -31.65
N PHE A 614 -1.61 -14.91 -31.19
CA PHE A 614 -0.41 -15.11 -30.38
C PHE A 614 0.85 -14.93 -31.20
N MET A 615 1.93 -14.51 -30.53
CA MET A 615 3.25 -14.34 -31.12
C MET A 615 4.34 -14.79 -30.14
N GLN A 616 5.51 -15.10 -30.68
CA GLN A 616 6.71 -15.43 -29.91
C GLN A 616 7.95 -15.11 -30.77
N GLU A 617 9.05 -14.70 -30.13
CA GLU A 617 10.31 -14.29 -30.81
C GLU A 617 10.16 -13.18 -31.88
N GLY A 618 9.03 -12.48 -31.88
CA GLY A 618 8.68 -11.43 -32.86
C GLY A 618 7.82 -11.90 -34.03
N GLU A 619 7.53 -13.20 -34.15
CA GLU A 619 6.69 -13.77 -35.21
C GLU A 619 5.30 -14.17 -34.67
N ARG A 620 4.23 -13.85 -35.43
CA ARG A 620 2.86 -14.28 -35.13
C ARG A 620 2.71 -15.76 -35.48
N LEU A 621 2.06 -16.53 -34.60
CA LEU A 621 1.68 -17.91 -34.89
C LEU A 621 0.66 -17.97 -36.04
N ASP A 622 0.57 -19.12 -36.69
CA ASP A 622 -0.49 -19.40 -37.67
C ASP A 622 -1.89 -19.46 -37.03
N GLU A 623 -2.93 -19.47 -37.87
CA GLU A 623 -4.33 -19.47 -37.45
C GLU A 623 -4.68 -20.74 -36.65
N GLU A 624 -4.20 -21.91 -37.08
CA GLU A 624 -4.44 -23.21 -36.43
C GLU A 624 -3.84 -23.24 -35.01
N SER A 625 -2.57 -22.87 -34.87
CA SER A 625 -1.86 -22.79 -33.59
C SER A 625 -2.44 -21.71 -32.67
N THR A 626 -2.90 -20.58 -33.22
CA THR A 626 -3.60 -19.55 -32.43
C THR A 626 -4.92 -20.08 -31.88
N MET A 627 -5.75 -20.69 -32.72
CA MET A 627 -7.06 -21.20 -32.33
C MET A 627 -6.97 -22.41 -31.38
N LEU A 628 -5.97 -23.27 -31.54
CA LEU A 628 -5.70 -24.38 -30.62
C LEU A 628 -5.38 -23.86 -29.20
N LEU A 629 -4.51 -22.86 -29.07
CA LEU A 629 -4.19 -22.29 -27.75
C LEU A 629 -5.39 -21.55 -27.13
N LEU A 630 -6.22 -20.87 -27.94
CA LEU A 630 -7.47 -20.26 -27.46
C LEU A 630 -8.46 -21.31 -26.94
N ARG A 631 -8.66 -22.43 -27.65
CA ARG A 631 -9.48 -23.56 -27.18
C ARG A 631 -8.92 -24.16 -25.89
N GLN A 632 -7.60 -24.31 -25.77
CA GLN A 632 -6.96 -24.77 -24.54
C GLN A 632 -7.23 -23.83 -23.37
N MET A 633 -7.13 -22.51 -23.57
CA MET A 633 -7.46 -21.51 -22.55
C MET A 633 -8.93 -21.59 -22.09
N MET A 634 -9.87 -21.75 -23.03
CA MET A 634 -11.28 -21.97 -22.71
C MET A 634 -11.49 -23.27 -21.92
N ALA A 635 -10.80 -24.36 -22.29
CA ALA A 635 -10.87 -25.64 -21.61
C ALA A 635 -10.27 -25.63 -20.19
N ILE A 636 -9.28 -24.78 -19.91
CA ILE A 636 -8.78 -24.51 -18.54
C ILE A 636 -9.78 -23.65 -17.76
N GLY A 637 -10.43 -22.68 -18.42
CA GLY A 637 -11.54 -21.90 -17.84
C GLY A 637 -12.78 -22.74 -17.51
N CYS A 638 -13.02 -23.84 -18.24
CA CYS A 638 -14.15 -24.74 -18.04
C CYS A 638 -14.18 -25.42 -16.67
N GLN A 639 -13.00 -25.76 -16.12
CA GLN A 639 -12.87 -26.55 -14.89
C GLN A 639 -11.74 -26.00 -14.02
N PRO A 640 -12.01 -24.95 -13.21
CA PRO A 640 -11.01 -24.37 -12.34
C PRO A 640 -10.45 -25.39 -11.35
N GLY A 641 -9.12 -25.45 -11.31
CA GLY A 641 -8.35 -26.09 -10.25
C GLY A 641 -8.20 -25.14 -9.06
N LYS A 642 -6.98 -24.96 -8.59
CA LYS A 642 -6.67 -24.22 -7.35
C LYS A 642 -5.56 -23.21 -7.55
N VAL A 643 -5.64 -22.09 -6.83
CA VAL A 643 -4.59 -21.08 -6.72
C VAL A 643 -4.24 -20.83 -5.26
N GLY A 644 -3.02 -20.35 -4.99
CA GLY A 644 -2.68 -19.75 -3.71
C GLY A 644 -3.41 -18.42 -3.50
N ALA A 645 -3.72 -18.08 -2.24
CA ALA A 645 -4.50 -16.89 -1.90
C ALA A 645 -3.92 -15.58 -2.48
N MET A 646 -2.60 -15.50 -2.69
CA MET A 646 -1.96 -14.36 -3.37
C MET A 646 -2.53 -14.05 -4.77
N SER A 647 -3.17 -15.00 -5.46
CA SER A 647 -3.84 -14.77 -6.75
C SER A 647 -5.34 -14.42 -6.63
N THR A 648 -5.86 -14.13 -5.43
CA THR A 648 -7.29 -13.82 -5.20
C THR A 648 -7.47 -12.59 -4.30
N GLY A 649 -8.72 -12.16 -4.07
CA GLY A 649 -9.03 -11.11 -3.10
C GLY A 649 -8.66 -11.46 -1.65
N ALA A 650 -8.28 -12.71 -1.35
CA ALA A 650 -7.74 -13.11 -0.06
C ALA A 650 -6.20 -13.04 0.02
N ALA A 651 -5.52 -12.40 -0.94
CA ALA A 651 -4.06 -12.21 -0.94
C ALA A 651 -3.47 -11.70 0.40
N PRO A 652 -4.13 -10.83 1.19
CA PRO A 652 -3.74 -10.51 2.57
C PRO A 652 -3.63 -11.69 3.57
N LEU A 653 -4.03 -12.91 3.22
CA LEU A 653 -3.72 -14.10 4.03
C LEU A 653 -2.25 -14.51 3.96
N ASP A 654 -1.47 -14.02 2.98
CA ASP A 654 -0.01 -14.12 2.96
C ASP A 654 0.63 -12.85 3.56
N PRO A 655 1.46 -12.95 4.61
CA PRO A 655 2.15 -11.81 5.21
C PRO A 655 3.00 -10.96 4.27
N ILE A 656 3.47 -11.49 3.13
CA ILE A 656 4.29 -10.72 2.18
C ILE A 656 3.52 -9.54 1.54
N PHE A 657 2.19 -9.66 1.46
CA PHE A 657 1.27 -8.70 0.85
C PHE A 657 1.49 -7.25 1.33
N TRP A 658 1.68 -7.03 2.63
CA TRP A 658 1.82 -5.66 3.19
C TRP A 658 3.13 -4.99 2.81
N THR A 659 4.20 -5.77 2.63
CA THR A 659 5.50 -5.21 2.23
C THR A 659 5.56 -4.88 0.74
N LEU A 660 4.73 -5.53 -0.08
CA LEU A 660 4.56 -5.21 -1.50
C LEU A 660 3.90 -3.84 -1.70
N HIS A 661 2.80 -3.55 -0.98
CA HIS A 661 1.93 -2.42 -1.32
C HIS A 661 2.49 -1.04 -0.97
N SER A 662 3.22 -0.94 0.14
CA SER A 662 3.88 0.30 0.57
C SER A 662 4.91 0.85 -0.43
N GLY A 663 5.38 0.01 -1.37
CA GLY A 663 6.17 0.46 -2.53
C GLY A 663 5.41 1.39 -3.48
N PHE A 664 4.12 1.14 -3.74
CA PHE A 664 3.30 1.97 -4.63
C PHE A 664 2.95 3.31 -3.99
N GLU A 665 2.73 3.35 -2.67
CA GLU A 665 2.54 4.60 -1.93
C GLU A 665 3.83 5.44 -1.89
N LYS A 666 5.01 4.81 -1.68
CA LYS A 666 6.31 5.49 -1.83
C LYS A 666 6.45 6.14 -3.21
N ALA A 667 5.95 5.50 -4.26
CA ALA A 667 5.95 6.05 -5.62
C ALA A 667 4.92 7.19 -5.78
N GLN A 668 3.72 7.07 -5.23
CA GLN A 668 2.70 8.14 -5.24
C GLN A 668 3.20 9.40 -4.51
N HIS A 669 3.97 9.22 -3.43
CA HIS A 669 4.62 10.32 -2.71
C HIS A 669 5.67 11.06 -3.55
N ILE A 670 6.39 10.40 -4.46
CA ILE A 670 7.23 11.09 -5.45
C ILE A 670 6.38 12.00 -6.33
N LEU A 671 5.30 11.44 -6.90
CA LEU A 671 4.43 12.15 -7.85
C LEU A 671 3.80 13.41 -7.24
N GLN A 672 3.35 13.31 -5.98
CA GLN A 672 2.67 14.40 -5.26
C GLN A 672 3.60 15.46 -4.67
N LEU A 673 4.85 15.12 -4.34
CA LEU A 673 5.80 16.04 -3.70
C LEU A 673 6.78 16.69 -4.69
N SER A 674 7.31 15.93 -5.65
CA SER A 674 8.36 16.40 -6.55
C SER A 674 7.83 17.52 -7.46
N PRO A 675 8.49 18.69 -7.54
CA PRO A 675 8.05 19.77 -8.43
C PRO A 675 7.94 19.33 -9.89
N GLY A 676 8.89 18.52 -10.38
CA GLY A 676 8.92 18.07 -11.77
C GLY A 676 7.70 17.24 -12.18
N TYR A 677 7.15 16.45 -11.26
CA TYR A 677 5.94 15.65 -11.49
C TYR A 677 4.67 16.40 -11.09
N ARG A 678 4.61 16.92 -9.85
CA ARG A 678 3.44 17.61 -9.29
C ARG A 678 2.98 18.80 -10.15
N ASP A 679 3.92 19.58 -10.69
CA ASP A 679 3.59 20.78 -11.46
C ASP A 679 3.38 20.49 -12.97
N ALA A 680 3.57 19.24 -13.40
CA ALA A 680 3.42 18.80 -14.80
C ALA A 680 2.23 17.87 -15.05
N TYR A 681 1.81 17.08 -14.04
CA TYR A 681 0.76 16.07 -14.15
C TYR A 681 -0.65 16.64 -13.98
N GLY A 682 -1.60 16.10 -14.75
CA GLY A 682 -3.03 16.25 -14.46
C GLY A 682 -3.47 15.33 -13.33
N PHE A 683 -3.87 15.88 -12.18
CA PHE A 683 -4.35 15.14 -11.00
C PHE A 683 -5.89 15.00 -10.93
N ASP A 684 -6.60 15.29 -12.03
CA ASP A 684 -8.05 15.10 -12.10
C ASP A 684 -8.43 13.63 -11.84
N TRP A 685 -9.45 13.41 -11.00
CA TRP A 685 -9.96 12.06 -10.73
C TRP A 685 -10.78 11.55 -11.91
N VAL A 686 -10.57 10.27 -12.24
CA VAL A 686 -11.33 9.52 -13.25
C VAL A 686 -12.07 8.41 -12.53
N ASP A 687 -13.40 8.56 -12.46
CA ASP A 687 -14.30 7.58 -11.87
C ASP A 687 -14.22 6.23 -12.61
N ALA A 688 -14.01 5.15 -11.87
CA ALA A 688 -14.12 3.78 -12.38
C ALA A 688 -15.54 3.24 -12.16
N ASP A 689 -16.03 2.38 -13.07
CA ASP A 689 -17.25 1.61 -12.87
C ASP A 689 -16.91 0.26 -12.22
N CYS A 690 -17.39 0.05 -11.01
CA CYS A 690 -17.18 -1.17 -10.24
C CYS A 690 -18.31 -2.20 -10.39
N GLY A 691 -19.36 -1.88 -11.16
CA GLY A 691 -20.56 -2.68 -11.31
C GLY A 691 -21.68 -2.31 -10.34
N ASP A 692 -22.90 -2.76 -10.65
CA ASP A 692 -24.12 -2.42 -9.90
C ASP A 692 -24.03 -2.82 -8.42
N GLY A 693 -23.99 -1.80 -7.55
CA GLY A 693 -24.02 -1.97 -6.09
C GLY A 693 -22.66 -1.99 -5.39
N VAL A 694 -21.55 -2.00 -6.14
CA VAL A 694 -20.18 -1.97 -5.61
C VAL A 694 -19.71 -0.51 -5.46
N SER A 695 -19.06 -0.17 -4.35
CA SER A 695 -18.52 1.18 -4.10
C SER A 695 -16.98 1.21 -4.18
N GLY A 696 -16.41 2.41 -4.10
CA GLY A 696 -14.96 2.68 -4.18
C GLY A 696 -14.45 3.17 -5.55
N GLY A 697 -15.26 3.08 -6.62
CA GLY A 697 -14.84 3.47 -7.98
C GLY A 697 -14.70 4.98 -8.18
N LYS A 698 -15.53 5.77 -7.50
CA LYS A 698 -15.71 7.21 -7.72
C LYS A 698 -15.03 8.06 -6.64
N LEU A 699 -14.84 9.34 -6.92
CA LEU A 699 -14.26 10.28 -5.97
C LEU A 699 -15.11 10.46 -4.68
N ASP A 700 -16.44 10.37 -4.80
CA ASP A 700 -17.41 10.51 -3.71
C ASP A 700 -18.01 9.18 -3.22
N ASP A 701 -17.57 8.05 -3.77
CA ASP A 701 -17.85 6.72 -3.21
C ASP A 701 -17.17 6.57 -1.83
N VAL A 702 -17.84 5.84 -0.92
CA VAL A 702 -17.37 5.59 0.46
C VAL A 702 -16.66 4.24 0.59
N TYR A 703 -15.75 4.15 1.55
CA TYR A 703 -14.98 2.96 1.88
C TYR A 703 -15.17 2.50 3.34
N PRO A 704 -14.84 1.25 3.70
CA PRO A 704 -15.12 0.69 5.04
C PRO A 704 -14.16 1.18 6.14
N TRP A 705 -13.47 2.31 5.95
CA TRP A 705 -12.57 2.93 6.93
C TRP A 705 -13.16 4.20 7.52
N THR A 706 -12.77 4.49 8.76
CA THR A 706 -13.09 5.70 9.51
C THR A 706 -11.79 6.36 10.00
N GLU A 707 -11.80 7.63 10.42
CA GLU A 707 -10.63 8.25 11.09
C GLU A 707 -10.13 7.40 12.27
N ARG A 708 -11.04 6.75 13.02
CA ARG A 708 -10.68 5.85 14.13
C ARG A 708 -10.04 4.56 13.63
N THR A 709 -10.53 3.97 12.54
CA THR A 709 -9.97 2.74 11.93
C THR A 709 -8.53 2.95 11.50
N LEU A 710 -8.23 4.10 10.88
CA LEU A 710 -6.88 4.49 10.45
C LEU A 710 -6.00 5.07 11.58
N GLY A 711 -6.54 5.22 12.79
CA GLY A 711 -5.82 5.78 13.93
C GLY A 711 -5.41 7.25 13.79
N LEU A 712 -6.20 8.04 13.05
CA LEU A 712 -5.94 9.46 12.73
C LEU A 712 -6.91 10.44 13.41
N GLY A 713 -7.91 9.93 14.11
CA GLY A 713 -8.89 10.72 14.87
C GLY A 713 -9.93 9.84 15.56
N GLU A 714 -11.02 10.45 16.00
CA GLU A 714 -12.15 9.77 16.68
C GLU A 714 -13.40 9.68 15.78
N GLY A 715 -13.32 10.13 14.54
CA GLY A 715 -14.40 10.04 13.56
C GLY A 715 -14.82 8.60 13.30
N SER A 716 -16.14 8.37 13.27
CA SER A 716 -16.80 7.07 13.07
C SER A 716 -17.55 6.95 11.75
N GLU A 717 -17.60 8.02 10.94
CA GLU A 717 -18.20 7.99 9.61
C GLU A 717 -17.26 7.32 8.62
N LEU A 718 -17.83 6.68 7.58
CA LEU A 718 -17.07 6.09 6.48
C LEU A 718 -16.45 7.18 5.61
N LEU A 719 -15.18 7.00 5.26
CA LEU A 719 -14.39 7.97 4.46
C LEU A 719 -14.62 7.77 2.96
N THR A 720 -14.73 8.87 2.22
CA THR A 720 -14.75 8.90 0.75
C THR A 720 -13.35 8.81 0.14
N ASN A 721 -13.25 8.51 -1.16
CA ASN A 721 -11.99 8.63 -1.91
C ASN A 721 -11.36 10.04 -1.82
N ALA A 722 -12.18 11.09 -1.87
CA ALA A 722 -11.73 12.46 -1.66
C ALA A 722 -11.08 12.66 -0.28
N GLU A 723 -11.75 12.21 0.79
CA GLU A 723 -11.23 12.32 2.15
C GLU A 723 -9.98 11.45 2.36
N LEU A 724 -9.93 10.23 1.82
CA LEU A 724 -8.72 9.40 1.85
C LEU A 724 -7.56 10.08 1.12
N THR A 725 -7.81 10.72 -0.02
CA THR A 725 -6.78 11.47 -0.76
C THR A 725 -6.19 12.60 0.10
N ASP A 726 -7.02 13.43 0.74
CA ASP A 726 -6.57 14.50 1.65
C ASP A 726 -5.90 13.97 2.94
N ILE A 727 -6.39 12.83 3.45
CA ILE A 727 -5.91 12.22 4.69
C ILE A 727 -4.54 11.56 4.50
N LEU A 728 -4.35 10.84 3.40
CA LEU A 728 -3.13 10.11 3.04
C LEU A 728 -2.09 10.98 2.32
N HIS A 729 -2.45 12.17 1.82
CA HIS A 729 -1.52 13.06 1.13
C HIS A 729 -0.24 13.33 1.95
N PRO A 730 0.97 13.23 1.37
CA PRO A 730 2.24 13.25 2.13
C PRO A 730 2.53 14.58 2.84
N SER A 731 1.96 15.68 2.36
CA SER A 731 2.06 16.99 3.04
C SER A 731 1.13 17.13 4.26
N ASN A 732 0.23 16.18 4.49
CA ASN A 732 -0.66 16.18 5.64
C ASN A 732 0.16 15.97 6.94
N PRO A 733 0.12 16.92 7.90
CA PRO A 733 0.87 16.80 9.13
C PRO A 733 0.36 15.64 10.02
N LYS A 734 -0.91 15.22 9.90
CA LYS A 734 -1.44 14.06 10.64
C LYS A 734 -0.82 12.73 10.21
N LEU A 735 -0.37 12.61 8.95
CA LEU A 735 0.09 11.34 8.40
C LEU A 735 1.28 10.83 9.23
N PRO A 736 1.20 9.69 9.94
CA PRO A 736 2.12 9.40 11.03
C PRO A 736 3.47 8.82 10.55
N TYR A 737 3.63 8.61 9.25
CA TYR A 737 4.83 8.05 8.61
C TYR A 737 5.34 8.91 7.44
N LEU A 738 6.53 8.56 6.97
CA LEU A 738 7.16 9.02 5.73
C LEU A 738 8.03 7.88 5.17
N TYR A 739 8.53 8.04 3.93
CA TYR A 739 9.51 7.15 3.32
C TYR A 739 10.87 7.82 3.17
N GLU A 740 11.94 7.03 3.13
CA GLU A 740 13.30 7.46 2.78
C GLU A 740 13.80 6.78 1.48
N ALA A 741 14.93 7.26 0.94
CA ALA A 741 15.59 6.72 -0.25
C ALA A 741 14.68 6.68 -1.50
N PHE A 742 14.16 7.84 -1.90
CA PHE A 742 13.34 7.99 -3.11
C PHE A 742 14.14 7.79 -4.40
N GLU A 743 15.45 8.00 -4.36
CA GLU A 743 16.45 7.76 -5.41
C GLU A 743 16.89 6.29 -5.54
N LYS A 744 16.22 5.35 -4.85
CA LYS A 744 16.54 3.92 -4.89
C LYS A 744 15.32 3.08 -5.25
N TRP A 745 15.40 2.45 -6.42
CA TRP A 745 14.43 1.50 -6.98
C TRP A 745 15.17 0.49 -7.86
N GLY A 746 15.24 -0.77 -7.43
CA GLY A 746 16.04 -1.80 -8.11
C GLY A 746 17.48 -1.36 -8.38
N THR A 747 17.92 -1.48 -9.63
CA THR A 747 19.24 -1.07 -10.09
C THR A 747 19.30 0.34 -10.71
N CYS A 748 18.19 1.10 -10.69
CA CYS A 748 18.10 2.41 -11.34
C CYS A 748 18.69 3.51 -10.45
N THR A 749 20.02 3.56 -10.34
CA THR A 749 20.76 4.53 -9.51
C THR A 749 20.83 5.95 -10.08
N ASP A 750 20.54 6.09 -11.38
CA ASP A 750 20.78 7.31 -12.14
C ASP A 750 19.49 8.16 -12.30
N TRP A 751 18.36 7.65 -11.80
CA TRP A 751 17.08 8.35 -11.77
C TRP A 751 16.93 9.17 -10.48
N ASP A 752 17.08 10.49 -10.58
CA ASP A 752 16.74 11.43 -9.51
C ASP A 752 15.29 11.90 -9.69
N PRO A 753 14.34 11.48 -8.83
CA PRO A 753 12.94 11.91 -8.92
C PRO A 753 12.69 13.37 -8.51
N CYS A 754 13.68 14.07 -7.96
CA CYS A 754 13.59 15.50 -7.64
C CYS A 754 14.97 16.18 -7.76
N PRO A 755 15.47 16.44 -8.99
CA PRO A 755 16.77 17.09 -9.17
C PRO A 755 16.83 18.48 -8.52
N GLU A 756 15.71 19.19 -8.38
CA GLU A 756 15.63 20.46 -7.65
C GLU A 756 15.77 20.31 -6.13
N CYS A 757 15.52 19.12 -5.56
CA CYS A 757 15.74 18.80 -4.16
C CYS A 757 17.24 18.65 -3.85
N SER A 758 18.07 18.30 -4.84
CA SER A 758 19.53 18.17 -4.67
C SER A 758 20.23 19.53 -4.46
N ASP A 759 19.73 20.62 -5.07
CA ASP A 759 20.30 21.97 -4.90
C ASP A 759 19.88 22.59 -3.56
N THR A 760 20.65 22.25 -2.51
CA THR A 760 20.58 22.88 -1.19
C THR A 760 20.67 24.41 -1.20
N ALA A 761 21.28 25.03 -2.22
CA ALA A 761 21.29 26.48 -2.38
C ALA A 761 19.98 27.01 -3.00
N ALA A 762 19.30 26.27 -3.87
CA ALA A 762 17.94 26.60 -4.31
C ALA A 762 16.92 26.45 -3.16
N LEU A 763 16.98 25.35 -2.40
CA LEU A 763 16.14 25.15 -1.21
C LEU A 763 16.29 26.29 -0.20
N THR A 764 17.52 26.71 0.09
CA THR A 764 17.78 27.84 1.00
C THR A 764 17.20 29.16 0.46
N ARG A 765 17.11 29.35 -0.86
CA ARG A 765 16.53 30.53 -1.52
C ARG A 765 15.00 30.48 -1.69
N ARG A 766 14.36 29.32 -1.54
CA ARG A 766 12.88 29.17 -1.49
C ARG A 766 12.30 29.28 -0.08
N ARG A 767 13.14 29.18 0.97
CA ARG A 767 12.77 29.39 2.39
C ARG A 767 13.04 30.83 2.89
N GLN A 768 13.40 31.75 2.01
CA GLN A 768 13.65 33.18 2.28
C GLN A 768 12.69 34.06 1.48
#